data_AF-A0A7I8K9E1-F1
#
_entry.id   AF-A0A7I8K9E1-F1
#
_cell.length_a   1.000
_cell.length_b   1.000
_cell.length_c   1.000
_cell.angle_alpha   90.00
_cell.angle_beta   90.00
_cell.angle_gamma   90.00
#
_symmetry.space_group_name_H-M   'P 1'
#
loop_
_entity.id
_entity.type
_entity.pdbx_description
1 polymer ?
#
loop_
_entity_poly.entity_id
_entity_poly.type
_entity_poly.pdbx_seq_one_letter_code
_entity_poly.pdbx_strand_id
1 'polypeptide(L)'
;MSRQATRSKKWHKVDDGDNTPRILRRIHLTGEVTHNDICQLYAISRPHCQGCRVNSKDSPNCFCGLIPSSSGARKSGLWQKLSDLISSLLGPDPCEDHRSPTEKPAGLTNVGATCYANSILQCLYMNISFRAGIFSIESDLLKQHPVLDQLARLFALLHSSEKAVIDSFPFVKTLVLDEGAQQDSHEFLTLFLSLLEGSLIHSKVSKARTLIQDLFRGSVSHVTRCSSCGKDSEASSKMDDFYGLELNIKGLDNLDASLDDYLSVEELSGENQYFCQSCGKRVDATRCIKLHALPPILTLQLKRYDFLTEMTKKKKIKSSFSFPSKLNMGRRLDNVSEPELLYDLSAILIHKGATATSGHYVARIKDEYTGQWWEFDDETILKLGHQPFGEASSKSSANALQPVQSEKLQPASDGDHSSLFRHQEIFSPTNAYMLIYNCTIGDKYVARSDKSFGPDTKDVDMLVPDNITALPTHLSEEVEHFNAPFVKNCLEYQSKKDMLVAHITERRQEVKAILSEASVHLAEEPFFWVSVDWLRQWADNIDLPWTGNTNLLHVDNSSIQCSHGKVAVHKVSCMKRISSTAWSKLLSRYGGRPILSGDDYCIECLKEEARNFVSADDYRDRRAAMKQFAEAALAGKWTDGKLYYVSRTWLNHWLRRKNVDNRCDADAGPTASLRCSHGNLLPEQAPGAKRVQVPESLWLFLLESANAAKADDLLGCQVFHSDSQPCKTCYEELSEVASLTGSLRESKLKQRQSHERLFSGKIINLYPGDKYFLVPSLWLTKWRAYITTTGKNSSSVEPECLEVVVNSLKCEKHGRLLERPLGLVCKRGLLTQKLSSADGLTIIPESDWKLFCIEWKAIEEKGISAEIVRLTNKVAGHCEGIPMSEEDLNLSNEEVSCELEPKDLIIKSDPDICEDCIGERASCELMRKLNYSNEEISVHLIRGREVPVSLLEASVNISEPDRRTSKRSRRTSSGKICNFRVSGSTSVYQVKMMIWECFGVVKENQKLHKGFMEIEGDSATLADKNIFPGDVLRVTDSEIHENRDIADELSEQNFGSHQAEEGFRGSLLLSDVSIQVLLVI
;
A
#
# COMPACT_ATOMS: atom_id res chain seq x y z
N MET A 1 28.59 13.49 17.93
CA MET A 1 29.00 14.88 17.62
C MET A 1 27.82 15.61 17.00
N SER A 2 27.53 16.81 17.51
CA SER A 2 26.28 17.56 17.34
C SER A 2 25.93 17.90 15.87
N ARG A 3 24.66 17.67 15.48
CA ARG A 3 24.05 18.14 14.22
C ARG A 3 23.86 19.66 14.31
N GLN A 4 24.50 20.43 13.44
CA GLN A 4 24.19 21.85 13.25
C GLN A 4 23.18 22.06 12.12
N ALA A 5 22.13 22.79 12.49
CA ALA A 5 20.99 23.17 11.67
C ALA A 5 21.35 23.97 10.41
N THR A 6 20.50 23.84 9.40
CA THR A 6 20.38 24.67 8.21
C THR A 6 20.25 26.15 8.59
N ARG A 7 21.34 26.88 8.50
CA ARG A 7 21.34 28.35 8.43
C ARG A 7 22.37 28.73 7.38
N SER A 8 21.91 29.32 6.28
CA SER A 8 22.79 29.97 5.30
C SER A 8 23.58 31.05 6.05
N LYS A 9 24.80 30.70 6.45
CA LYS A 9 25.77 31.69 6.90
C LYS A 9 26.06 32.56 5.68
N LYS A 10 25.48 33.77 5.68
CA LYS A 10 26.05 34.92 4.96
C LYS A 10 27.52 34.90 5.32
N TRP A 11 28.37 34.55 4.35
CA TRP A 11 29.79 34.83 4.47
C TRP A 11 29.90 36.34 4.68
N HIS A 12 30.67 36.73 5.68
CA HIS A 12 31.11 38.10 5.83
C HIS A 12 31.64 38.55 4.47
N LYS A 13 30.97 39.53 3.85
CA LYS A 13 31.58 40.38 2.84
C LYS A 13 32.80 40.99 3.52
N VAL A 14 33.98 40.47 3.22
CA VAL A 14 35.18 41.29 3.24
C VAL A 14 34.87 42.38 2.21
N ASP A 15 34.91 43.61 2.70
CA ASP A 15 34.64 44.85 2.01
C ASP A 15 35.74 45.11 0.97
N ASP A 16 35.76 44.30 -0.08
CA ASP A 16 36.48 44.63 -1.31
C ASP A 16 35.43 45.27 -2.23
N GLY A 17 35.48 46.60 -2.28
CA GLY A 17 34.42 47.44 -2.84
C GLY A 17 34.01 46.96 -4.24
N ASP A 18 32.75 46.55 -4.40
CA ASP A 18 32.17 46.26 -5.70
C ASP A 18 32.18 47.55 -6.52
N ASN A 19 33.27 47.73 -7.28
CA ASN A 19 33.56 48.95 -8.04
C ASN A 19 32.75 48.97 -9.35
N THR A 20 32.00 47.91 -9.64
CA THR A 20 31.14 47.75 -10.83
C THR A 20 30.25 48.97 -11.10
N PRO A 21 29.49 49.53 -10.13
CA PRO A 21 28.70 50.74 -10.34
C PRO A 21 29.54 51.97 -10.71
N ARG A 22 30.74 52.10 -10.14
CA ARG A 22 31.65 53.22 -10.40
C ARG A 22 32.26 53.11 -11.80
N ILE A 23 32.60 51.90 -12.23
CA ILE A 23 33.12 51.62 -13.58
C ILE A 23 32.05 51.90 -14.64
N LEU A 24 30.82 51.39 -14.47
CA LEU A 24 29.73 51.60 -15.42
C LEU A 24 29.36 53.09 -15.55
N ARG A 25 29.32 53.84 -14.43
CA ARG A 25 29.13 55.30 -14.47
C ARG A 25 30.27 56.01 -15.21
N ARG A 26 31.53 55.62 -15.00
CA ARG A 26 32.67 56.21 -15.72
C ARG A 26 32.62 55.90 -17.21
N ILE A 27 32.36 54.65 -17.60
CA ILE A 27 32.24 54.23 -19.01
C ILE A 27 31.12 55.02 -19.70
N HIS A 28 30.00 55.25 -19.03
CA HIS A 28 28.91 56.06 -19.58
C HIS A 28 29.33 57.52 -19.80
N LEU A 29 30.10 58.11 -18.88
CA LEU A 29 30.54 59.50 -18.94
C LEU A 29 31.68 59.75 -19.94
N THR A 30 32.65 58.84 -20.02
CA THR A 30 33.86 59.03 -20.84
C THR A 30 33.79 58.32 -22.19
N GLY A 31 32.94 57.28 -22.34
CA GLY A 31 32.88 56.43 -23.53
C GLY A 31 34.09 55.49 -23.70
N GLU A 32 35.09 55.61 -22.83
CA GLU A 32 36.33 54.85 -22.85
C GLU A 32 36.22 53.58 -21.99
N VAL A 33 36.67 52.46 -22.54
CA VAL A 33 36.72 51.15 -21.85
C VAL A 33 38.17 50.71 -21.77
N THR A 34 38.71 50.58 -20.55
CA THR A 34 40.09 50.13 -20.35
C THR A 34 40.16 48.61 -20.18
N HIS A 35 41.33 48.01 -20.42
CA HIS A 35 41.56 46.58 -20.19
C HIS A 35 41.24 46.16 -18.75
N ASN A 36 41.59 46.99 -17.76
CA ASN A 36 41.25 46.73 -16.36
C ASN A 36 39.73 46.66 -16.11
N ASP A 37 38.93 47.43 -16.87
CA ASP A 37 37.47 47.41 -16.74
C ASP A 37 36.88 46.11 -17.24
N ILE A 38 37.40 45.60 -18.36
CA ILE A 38 37.02 44.30 -18.90
C ILE A 38 37.38 43.21 -17.90
N CYS A 39 38.58 43.24 -17.32
CA CYS A 39 38.99 42.24 -16.35
C CYS A 39 38.12 42.20 -15.08
N GLN A 40 37.66 43.37 -14.61
CA GLN A 40 36.78 43.49 -13.44
C GLN A 40 35.33 43.08 -13.77
N LEU A 41 34.76 43.58 -14.88
CA LEU A 41 33.37 43.35 -15.27
C LEU A 41 33.11 41.91 -15.75
N TYR A 42 34.05 41.31 -16.48
CA TYR A 42 33.99 39.89 -16.86
C TYR A 42 34.54 38.95 -15.77
N ALA A 43 34.92 39.49 -14.61
CA ALA A 43 35.45 38.75 -13.47
C ALA A 43 36.69 37.87 -13.79
N ILE A 44 37.50 38.28 -14.78
CA ILE A 44 38.72 37.59 -15.23
C ILE A 44 39.78 37.61 -14.14
N SER A 45 39.92 38.72 -13.41
CA SER A 45 40.89 38.89 -12.32
C SER A 45 40.51 38.17 -11.02
N ARG A 46 39.32 37.55 -10.93
CA ARG A 46 38.94 36.81 -9.72
C ARG A 46 39.83 35.58 -9.57
N PRO A 47 40.34 35.28 -8.36
CA PRO A 47 41.17 34.11 -8.15
C PRO A 47 40.41 32.82 -8.49
N HIS A 48 41.16 31.79 -8.89
CA HIS A 48 40.61 30.45 -9.07
C HIS A 48 39.95 29.98 -7.76
N CYS A 49 38.88 29.20 -7.89
CA CYS A 49 38.13 28.81 -6.72
C CYS A 49 38.84 27.71 -5.92
N GLN A 50 39.09 27.96 -4.63
CA GLN A 50 39.70 27.01 -3.69
C GLN A 50 38.66 26.08 -3.04
N GLY A 51 37.80 25.44 -3.84
CA GLY A 51 36.90 24.38 -3.37
C GLY A 51 35.48 24.82 -2.95
N CYS A 52 34.78 25.56 -3.81
CA CYS A 52 33.37 25.89 -3.60
C CYS A 52 32.47 24.62 -3.59
N ARG A 53 31.48 24.50 -2.68
CA ARG A 53 30.60 23.30 -2.66
C ARG A 53 29.71 23.17 -3.89
N VAL A 54 29.46 24.27 -4.59
CA VAL A 54 28.53 24.37 -5.71
C VAL A 54 29.17 25.22 -6.79
N ASN A 55 29.05 24.83 -8.06
CA ASN A 55 29.57 25.61 -9.18
C ASN A 55 29.03 27.05 -9.14
N SER A 56 29.86 28.01 -8.72
CA SER A 56 29.44 29.40 -8.54
C SER A 56 29.05 30.01 -9.87
N LYS A 57 27.85 30.60 -9.94
CA LYS A 57 27.38 31.38 -11.09
C LYS A 57 28.08 32.73 -11.18
N ASP A 58 28.59 33.25 -10.08
CA ASP A 58 29.18 34.59 -10.00
C ASP A 58 30.68 34.59 -10.33
N SER A 59 31.25 33.44 -10.72
CA SER A 59 32.66 33.34 -11.09
C SER A 59 32.85 32.42 -12.30
N PRO A 60 33.41 32.93 -13.41
CA PRO A 60 33.78 32.11 -14.55
C PRO A 60 34.94 31.14 -14.24
N ASN A 61 35.59 31.30 -13.08
CA ASN A 61 36.76 30.52 -12.65
C ASN A 61 36.43 29.41 -11.61
N CYS A 62 35.16 29.21 -11.17
CA CYS A 62 34.81 28.03 -10.34
C CYS A 62 34.30 26.88 -11.24
N PHE A 63 35.02 25.75 -11.21
CA PHE A 63 34.62 24.45 -11.79
C PHE A 63 34.11 23.45 -10.75
N CYS A 64 34.18 23.79 -9.45
CA CYS A 64 33.73 22.91 -8.39
C CYS A 64 32.25 22.53 -8.56
N GLY A 65 31.88 21.32 -8.14
CA GLY A 65 30.51 20.81 -8.28
C GLY A 65 30.14 20.27 -9.66
N LEU A 66 30.99 20.42 -10.69
CA LEU A 66 30.82 19.73 -11.99
C LEU A 66 31.07 18.23 -11.90
N ILE A 67 31.94 17.82 -10.99
CA ILE A 67 32.12 16.42 -10.57
C ILE A 67 31.87 16.34 -9.05
N PRO A 68 31.36 15.20 -8.54
CA PRO A 68 31.27 14.99 -7.09
C PRO A 68 32.65 14.85 -6.44
N SER A 69 32.69 14.92 -5.11
CA SER A 69 33.89 14.60 -4.34
C SER A 69 34.36 13.16 -4.57
N SER A 70 35.59 12.83 -4.20
CA SER A 70 36.20 11.50 -4.41
C SER A 70 35.36 10.32 -3.90
N SER A 71 34.53 10.51 -2.87
CA SER A 71 33.59 9.52 -2.31
C SER A 71 32.12 9.80 -2.63
N GLY A 72 31.81 10.84 -3.41
CA GLY A 72 30.44 11.26 -3.69
C GLY A 72 29.88 10.61 -4.95
N ALA A 73 28.59 10.31 -4.94
CA ALA A 73 27.83 9.86 -6.12
C ALA A 73 26.64 10.80 -6.37
N ARG A 74 26.20 10.88 -7.63
CA ARG A 74 24.95 11.56 -8.03
C ARG A 74 23.78 10.59 -8.05
N LYS A 75 22.56 11.14 -8.12
CA LYS A 75 21.33 10.36 -8.31
C LYS A 75 21.18 9.84 -9.75
N SER A 76 21.83 10.48 -10.71
CA SER A 76 21.72 10.22 -12.14
C SER A 76 23.00 10.65 -12.86
N GLY A 77 23.16 10.19 -14.10
CA GLY A 77 24.28 10.56 -14.98
C GLY A 77 25.56 9.76 -14.70
N LEU A 78 26.65 10.17 -15.34
CA LEU A 78 27.96 9.50 -15.31
C LEU A 78 28.47 9.22 -13.90
N TRP A 79 28.11 10.08 -12.94
CA TRP A 79 28.60 10.01 -11.55
C TRP A 79 27.66 9.24 -10.59
N GLN A 80 26.67 8.51 -11.08
CA GLN A 80 25.82 7.64 -10.27
C GLN A 80 26.61 6.47 -9.63
N LYS A 81 26.07 5.81 -8.60
CA LYS A 81 26.67 4.56 -8.11
C LYS A 81 26.74 3.53 -9.25
N LEU A 82 27.86 2.82 -9.32
CA LEU A 82 28.12 1.88 -10.41
C LEU A 82 27.08 0.75 -10.45
N SER A 83 26.67 0.23 -9.28
CA SER A 83 25.57 -0.75 -9.15
C SER A 83 24.29 -0.26 -9.80
N ASP A 84 23.82 0.92 -9.41
CA ASP A 84 22.54 1.46 -9.84
C ASP A 84 22.56 1.78 -11.35
N LEU A 85 23.71 2.20 -11.87
CA LEU A 85 23.89 2.49 -13.28
C LEU A 85 23.92 1.22 -14.13
N ILE A 86 24.58 0.15 -13.67
CA ILE A 86 24.56 -1.17 -14.32
C ILE A 86 23.13 -1.69 -14.35
N SER A 87 22.43 -1.69 -13.21
CA SER A 87 21.04 -2.15 -13.13
C SER A 87 20.09 -1.34 -14.03
N SER A 88 20.31 -0.03 -14.15
CA SER A 88 19.49 0.82 -15.04
C SER A 88 19.75 0.59 -16.52
N LEU A 89 20.94 0.12 -16.92
CA LEU A 89 21.34 -0.02 -18.33
C LEU A 89 21.24 -1.46 -18.85
N LEU A 90 21.52 -2.45 -18.00
CA LEU A 90 21.52 -3.87 -18.36
C LEU A 90 20.34 -4.66 -17.76
N GLY A 91 19.61 -4.09 -16.79
CA GLY A 91 18.54 -4.79 -16.09
C GLY A 91 19.02 -5.61 -14.88
N PRO A 92 18.20 -6.54 -14.36
CA PRO A 92 18.59 -7.44 -13.27
C PRO A 92 19.72 -8.39 -13.71
N ASP A 93 20.62 -8.70 -12.78
CA ASP A 93 21.76 -9.59 -13.01
C ASP A 93 21.30 -11.06 -12.92
N PRO A 94 21.23 -11.81 -14.04
CA PRO A 94 20.80 -13.21 -14.01
C PRO A 94 21.77 -14.10 -13.23
N CYS A 95 23.02 -13.66 -13.00
CA CYS A 95 24.00 -14.42 -12.22
C CYS A 95 23.69 -14.43 -10.72
N GLU A 96 22.82 -13.54 -10.22
CA GLU A 96 22.40 -13.59 -8.80
C GLU A 96 21.60 -14.86 -8.50
N ASP A 97 20.93 -15.42 -9.51
CA ASP A 97 20.21 -16.70 -9.42
C ASP A 97 21.12 -17.90 -9.69
N HIS A 98 22.44 -17.70 -9.86
CA HIS A 98 23.40 -18.79 -10.08
C HIS A 98 23.77 -19.46 -8.76
N ARG A 99 23.81 -20.80 -8.79
CA ARG A 99 24.13 -21.69 -7.68
C ARG A 99 25.22 -22.64 -8.11
N SER A 100 26.19 -22.86 -7.23
CA SER A 100 27.07 -24.03 -7.29
C SER A 100 26.33 -25.25 -6.71
N PRO A 101 25.98 -26.28 -7.52
CA PRO A 101 25.13 -27.37 -7.06
C PRO A 101 25.71 -28.17 -5.89
N THR A 102 27.04 -28.23 -5.81
CA THR A 102 27.82 -28.95 -4.81
C THR A 102 27.96 -28.21 -3.48
N GLU A 103 27.74 -26.89 -3.44
CA GLU A 103 28.02 -26.08 -2.25
C GLU A 103 26.76 -25.65 -1.48
N LYS A 104 25.66 -25.39 -2.18
CA LYS A 104 24.44 -24.82 -1.58
C LYS A 104 23.19 -25.42 -2.21
N PRO A 105 22.27 -26.08 -1.48
CA PRO A 105 21.00 -26.61 -2.01
C PRO A 105 20.14 -25.57 -2.75
N ALA A 106 19.27 -26.03 -3.65
CA ALA A 106 18.31 -25.18 -4.36
C ALA A 106 16.99 -25.01 -3.59
N GLY A 107 16.38 -23.84 -3.69
CA GLY A 107 15.01 -23.55 -3.22
C GLY A 107 13.94 -23.96 -4.23
N LEU A 108 12.68 -23.89 -3.81
CA LEU A 108 11.51 -24.16 -4.63
C LEU A 108 10.62 -22.93 -4.71
N THR A 109 10.10 -22.62 -5.90
CA THR A 109 9.12 -21.54 -6.05
C THR A 109 7.87 -21.82 -5.21
N ASN A 110 7.38 -20.79 -4.53
CA ASN A 110 6.06 -20.80 -3.93
C ASN A 110 5.03 -20.32 -4.96
N VAL A 111 4.20 -21.25 -5.42
CA VAL A 111 3.18 -21.00 -6.45
C VAL A 111 1.98 -20.23 -5.88
N GLY A 112 1.89 -20.11 -4.55
CA GLY A 112 0.86 -19.35 -3.85
C GLY A 112 0.83 -19.74 -2.37
N ALA A 113 0.10 -20.80 -2.05
CA ALA A 113 -0.02 -21.38 -0.72
C ALA A 113 0.68 -22.75 -0.60
N THR A 114 1.68 -23.05 -1.43
CA THR A 114 2.27 -24.39 -1.59
C THR A 114 3.45 -24.70 -0.65
N CYS A 115 3.75 -23.83 0.31
CA CYS A 115 4.86 -24.00 1.26
C CYS A 115 4.81 -25.34 2.03
N TYR A 116 3.61 -25.87 2.28
CA TYR A 116 3.40 -27.16 2.95
C TYR A 116 3.99 -28.33 2.13
N ALA A 117 3.84 -28.28 0.81
CA ALA A 117 4.35 -29.29 -0.13
C ALA A 117 5.86 -29.08 -0.37
N ASN A 118 6.30 -27.84 -0.60
CA ASN A 118 7.71 -27.50 -0.80
C ASN A 118 8.58 -28.02 0.35
N SER A 119 8.15 -27.79 1.59
CA SER A 119 8.87 -28.23 2.78
C SER A 119 9.00 -29.76 2.86
N ILE A 120 7.94 -30.50 2.52
CA ILE A 120 7.94 -31.97 2.50
C ILE A 120 8.81 -32.50 1.36
N LEU A 121 8.71 -31.93 0.16
CA LEU A 121 9.52 -32.30 -1.00
C LEU A 121 11.02 -32.13 -0.70
N GLN A 122 11.41 -31.05 -0.02
CA GLN A 122 12.80 -30.84 0.41
C GLN A 122 13.23 -31.88 1.45
N CYS A 123 12.38 -32.20 2.44
CA CYS A 123 12.66 -33.27 3.42
C CYS A 123 12.89 -34.63 2.74
N LEU A 124 12.05 -34.98 1.76
CA LEU A 124 12.16 -36.23 1.01
C LEU A 124 13.38 -36.24 0.08
N TYR A 125 13.65 -35.14 -0.62
CA TYR A 125 14.79 -35.02 -1.54
C TYR A 125 16.14 -35.10 -0.81
N MET A 126 16.24 -34.47 0.36
CA MET A 126 17.48 -34.45 1.15
C MET A 126 17.78 -35.80 1.80
N ASN A 127 16.81 -36.71 1.90
CA ASN A 127 17.05 -38.08 2.29
C ASN A 127 17.71 -38.85 1.14
N ILE A 128 18.96 -39.31 1.36
CA ILE A 128 19.77 -39.93 0.31
C ILE A 128 19.12 -41.21 -0.23
N SER A 129 18.61 -42.06 0.66
CA SER A 129 18.01 -43.35 0.31
C SER A 129 16.73 -43.19 -0.51
N PHE A 130 15.86 -42.26 -0.11
CA PHE A 130 14.63 -41.95 -0.84
C PHE A 130 14.95 -41.40 -2.23
N ARG A 131 15.84 -40.39 -2.31
CA ARG A 131 16.27 -39.80 -3.59
C ARG A 131 16.90 -40.83 -4.52
N ALA A 132 17.78 -41.69 -4.01
CA ALA A 132 18.39 -42.76 -4.80
C ALA A 132 17.35 -43.77 -5.30
N GLY A 133 16.32 -44.07 -4.48
CA GLY A 133 15.18 -44.88 -4.89
C GLY A 133 14.41 -44.26 -6.05
N ILE A 134 14.10 -42.97 -5.99
CA ILE A 134 13.41 -42.26 -7.08
C ILE A 134 14.26 -42.24 -8.36
N PHE A 135 15.56 -42.02 -8.27
CA PHE A 135 16.45 -42.07 -9.44
C PHE A 135 16.66 -43.48 -10.02
N SER A 136 16.30 -44.54 -9.28
CA SER A 136 16.36 -45.92 -9.77
C SER A 136 15.13 -46.36 -10.59
N ILE A 137 14.10 -45.52 -10.68
CA ILE A 137 12.86 -45.82 -11.40
C ILE A 137 13.12 -45.90 -12.92
N GLU A 138 12.49 -46.86 -13.59
CA GLU A 138 12.66 -47.04 -15.03
C GLU A 138 11.91 -45.96 -15.84
N SER A 139 12.53 -45.47 -16.93
CA SER A 139 11.93 -44.45 -17.81
C SER A 139 10.55 -44.87 -18.37
N ASP A 140 10.34 -46.16 -18.62
CA ASP A 140 9.05 -46.68 -19.09
C ASP A 140 7.93 -46.50 -18.07
N LEU A 141 8.26 -46.61 -16.77
CA LEU A 141 7.29 -46.41 -15.69
C LEU A 141 7.02 -44.93 -15.47
N LEU A 142 8.07 -44.09 -15.53
CA LEU A 142 7.92 -42.62 -15.45
C LEU A 142 6.93 -42.12 -16.51
N LYS A 143 7.06 -42.57 -17.76
CA LYS A 143 6.11 -42.20 -18.85
C LYS A 143 4.67 -42.62 -18.60
N GLN A 144 4.44 -43.67 -17.82
CA GLN A 144 3.09 -44.17 -17.49
C GLN A 144 2.48 -43.45 -16.28
N HIS A 145 3.30 -42.92 -15.39
CA HIS A 145 2.88 -42.26 -14.15
C HIS A 145 3.39 -40.81 -14.11
N PRO A 146 2.60 -39.82 -14.58
CA PRO A 146 3.02 -38.42 -14.67
C PRO A 146 3.54 -37.83 -13.37
N VAL A 147 2.96 -38.20 -12.22
CA VAL A 147 3.41 -37.72 -10.90
C VAL A 147 4.83 -38.20 -10.58
N LEU A 148 5.15 -39.47 -10.89
CA LEU A 148 6.50 -40.01 -10.69
C LEU A 148 7.51 -39.37 -11.65
N ASP A 149 7.15 -39.17 -12.92
CA ASP A 149 7.98 -38.47 -13.90
C ASP A 149 8.31 -37.04 -13.46
N GLN A 150 7.29 -36.28 -13.05
CA GLN A 150 7.50 -34.91 -12.58
C GLN A 150 8.29 -34.86 -11.27
N LEU A 151 8.09 -35.81 -10.35
CA LEU A 151 8.90 -35.91 -9.13
C LEU A 151 10.38 -36.17 -9.46
N ALA A 152 10.66 -37.14 -10.35
CA ALA A 152 12.02 -37.48 -10.75
C ALA A 152 12.72 -36.30 -11.45
N ARG A 153 12.02 -35.59 -12.34
CA ARG A 153 12.52 -34.36 -12.99
C ARG A 153 12.80 -33.25 -11.99
N LEU A 154 11.87 -33.00 -11.06
CA LEU A 154 12.05 -31.99 -10.01
C LEU A 154 13.26 -32.31 -9.14
N PHE A 155 13.43 -33.56 -8.73
CA PHE A 155 14.59 -34.00 -7.95
C PHE A 155 15.89 -33.92 -8.74
N ALA A 156 15.87 -34.21 -10.05
CA ALA A 156 17.03 -34.03 -10.92
C ALA A 156 17.46 -32.56 -10.99
N LEU A 157 16.51 -31.63 -11.11
CA LEU A 157 16.77 -30.19 -11.10
C LEU A 157 17.31 -29.72 -9.74
N LEU A 158 16.72 -30.16 -8.63
CA LEU A 158 17.24 -29.88 -7.27
C LEU A 158 18.66 -30.44 -7.06
N HIS A 159 19.01 -31.53 -7.75
CA HIS A 159 20.31 -32.16 -7.68
C HIS A 159 21.39 -31.41 -8.44
N SER A 160 21.16 -31.13 -9.73
CA SER A 160 22.23 -30.71 -10.65
C SER A 160 22.01 -29.34 -11.30
N SER A 161 20.86 -28.69 -11.10
CA SER A 161 20.65 -27.37 -11.72
C SER A 161 21.55 -26.30 -11.10
N GLU A 162 22.08 -25.44 -11.96
CA GLU A 162 22.86 -24.25 -11.62
C GLU A 162 21.98 -23.07 -11.21
N LYS A 163 20.65 -23.22 -11.19
CA LYS A 163 19.74 -22.20 -10.66
C LYS A 163 19.57 -22.37 -9.15
N ALA A 164 19.54 -21.24 -8.44
CA ALA A 164 19.31 -21.18 -7.01
C ALA A 164 17.88 -21.58 -6.62
N VAL A 165 16.91 -21.36 -7.50
CA VAL A 165 15.49 -21.63 -7.29
C VAL A 165 14.95 -22.46 -8.46
N ILE A 166 14.24 -23.54 -8.14
CA ILE A 166 13.61 -24.43 -9.12
C ILE A 166 12.10 -24.23 -9.11
N ASP A 167 11.51 -24.22 -10.29
CA ASP A 167 10.07 -24.08 -10.43
C ASP A 167 9.34 -25.36 -10.05
N SER A 168 8.53 -25.31 -8.99
CA SER A 168 7.71 -26.43 -8.51
C SER A 168 6.36 -26.53 -9.25
N PHE A 169 5.97 -25.51 -10.03
CA PHE A 169 4.66 -25.43 -10.68
C PHE A 169 4.29 -26.66 -11.52
N PRO A 170 5.16 -27.23 -12.38
CA PRO A 170 4.82 -28.41 -13.17
C PRO A 170 4.40 -29.60 -12.31
N PHE A 171 5.05 -29.79 -11.15
CA PHE A 171 4.74 -30.85 -10.20
C PHE A 171 3.43 -30.58 -9.46
N VAL A 172 3.26 -29.36 -8.92
CA VAL A 172 2.04 -28.92 -8.21
C VAL A 172 0.81 -29.06 -9.12
N LYS A 173 0.92 -28.61 -10.37
CA LYS A 173 -0.14 -28.72 -11.38
C LYS A 173 -0.48 -30.17 -11.70
N THR A 174 0.53 -31.04 -11.80
CA THR A 174 0.32 -32.48 -12.08
C THR A 174 -0.43 -33.17 -10.95
N LEU A 175 -0.18 -32.78 -9.69
CA LEU A 175 -0.94 -33.26 -8.53
C LEU A 175 -2.35 -32.66 -8.44
N VAL A 176 -2.66 -31.63 -9.23
CA VAL A 176 -3.92 -30.88 -9.19
C VAL A 176 -4.15 -30.29 -7.78
N LEU A 177 -3.10 -29.70 -7.21
CA LEU A 177 -3.20 -28.98 -5.94
C LEU A 177 -3.77 -27.58 -6.18
N ASP A 178 -4.63 -27.11 -5.28
CA ASP A 178 -5.12 -25.73 -5.29
C ASP A 178 -4.01 -24.77 -4.79
N GLU A 179 -3.53 -23.93 -5.70
CA GLU A 179 -2.47 -22.96 -5.47
C GLU A 179 -2.86 -21.86 -4.45
N GLY A 180 -4.15 -21.64 -4.24
CA GLY A 180 -4.68 -20.64 -3.30
C GLY A 180 -5.00 -21.18 -1.91
N ALA A 181 -5.04 -22.50 -1.73
CA ALA A 181 -5.46 -23.14 -0.48
C ALA A 181 -4.28 -23.49 0.42
N GLN A 182 -4.35 -23.07 1.69
CA GLN A 182 -3.42 -23.55 2.71
C GLN A 182 -3.85 -24.94 3.18
N GLN A 183 -2.90 -25.87 3.25
CA GLN A 183 -3.14 -27.27 3.60
C GLN A 183 -2.14 -27.75 4.67
N ASP A 184 -2.45 -28.88 5.29
CA ASP A 184 -1.59 -29.48 6.31
C ASP A 184 -0.45 -30.31 5.69
N SER A 185 0.80 -30.04 6.10
CA SER A 185 1.97 -30.76 5.59
C SER A 185 2.01 -32.25 5.97
N HIS A 186 1.48 -32.64 7.13
CA HIS A 186 1.48 -34.05 7.53
C HIS A 186 0.46 -34.83 6.70
N GLU A 187 -0.75 -34.27 6.54
CA GLU A 187 -1.77 -34.87 5.66
C GLU A 187 -1.25 -35.01 4.22
N PHE A 188 -0.59 -33.96 3.70
CA PHE A 188 0.09 -34.04 2.40
C PHE A 188 1.09 -35.19 2.33
N LEU A 189 2.00 -35.31 3.32
CA LEU A 189 3.00 -36.37 3.36
C LEU A 189 2.36 -37.75 3.35
N THR A 190 1.36 -38.00 4.20
CA THR A 190 0.67 -39.30 4.28
C THR A 190 0.04 -39.67 2.95
N LEU A 191 -0.77 -38.78 2.37
CA LEU A 191 -1.44 -39.03 1.10
C LEU A 191 -0.45 -39.19 -0.06
N PHE A 192 0.62 -38.40 -0.05
CA PHE A 192 1.65 -38.46 -1.07
C PHE A 192 2.44 -39.77 -1.01
N LEU A 193 2.83 -40.25 0.19
CA LEU A 193 3.48 -41.55 0.35
C LEU A 193 2.57 -42.69 -0.13
N SER A 194 1.27 -42.64 0.17
CA SER A 194 0.30 -43.64 -0.33
C SER A 194 0.19 -43.63 -1.85
N LEU A 195 0.14 -42.45 -2.49
CA LEU A 195 0.12 -42.31 -3.94
C LEU A 195 1.40 -42.86 -4.58
N LEU A 196 2.57 -42.57 -3.99
CA LEU A 196 3.85 -43.09 -4.45
C LEU A 196 3.91 -44.61 -4.31
N GLU A 197 3.48 -45.17 -3.18
CA GLU A 197 3.45 -46.61 -2.95
C GLU A 197 2.58 -47.32 -4.00
N GLY A 198 1.38 -46.80 -4.27
CA GLY A 198 0.49 -47.34 -5.30
C GLY A 198 1.05 -47.23 -6.72
N SER A 199 1.90 -46.24 -7.00
CA SER A 199 2.53 -46.08 -8.32
C SER A 199 3.79 -46.94 -8.47
N LEU A 200 4.59 -47.06 -7.41
CA LEU A 200 5.86 -47.77 -7.40
C LEU A 200 5.70 -49.30 -7.42
N ILE A 201 4.54 -49.82 -7.00
CA ILE A 201 4.25 -51.27 -7.04
C ILE A 201 4.43 -51.88 -8.44
N HIS A 202 4.31 -51.07 -9.49
CA HIS A 202 4.46 -51.46 -10.89
C HIS A 202 5.92 -51.46 -11.40
N SER A 203 6.90 -51.04 -10.59
CA SER A 203 8.32 -51.08 -10.96
C SER A 203 8.86 -52.51 -11.01
N LYS A 204 9.74 -52.79 -11.98
CA LYS A 204 10.48 -54.06 -12.08
C LYS A 204 11.70 -54.05 -11.17
N VAL A 205 12.18 -52.87 -10.77
CA VAL A 205 13.28 -52.70 -9.81
C VAL A 205 12.75 -52.93 -8.40
N SER A 206 13.22 -54.02 -7.76
CA SER A 206 12.74 -54.39 -6.42
C SER A 206 12.91 -53.28 -5.39
N LYS A 207 14.05 -52.57 -5.42
CA LYS A 207 14.36 -51.48 -4.49
C LYS A 207 13.45 -50.26 -4.66
N ALA A 208 13.00 -49.97 -5.89
CA ALA A 208 12.05 -48.89 -6.16
C ALA A 208 10.63 -49.31 -5.76
N ARG A 209 10.27 -50.57 -6.02
CA ARG A 209 8.95 -51.15 -5.76
C ARG A 209 8.53 -51.13 -4.29
N THR A 210 9.46 -51.41 -3.38
CA THR A 210 9.21 -51.41 -1.93
C THR A 210 9.79 -50.17 -1.22
N LEU A 211 10.19 -49.14 -1.97
CA LEU A 211 10.92 -47.99 -1.44
C LEU A 211 10.23 -47.32 -0.25
N ILE A 212 8.91 -47.12 -0.34
CA ILE A 212 8.13 -46.42 0.69
C ILE A 212 8.02 -47.28 1.94
N GLN A 213 7.73 -48.57 1.76
CA GLN A 213 7.61 -49.52 2.86
C GLN A 213 8.95 -49.72 3.58
N ASP A 214 10.03 -49.89 2.81
CA ASP A 214 11.36 -50.16 3.37
C ASP A 214 11.90 -48.98 4.20
N LEU A 215 11.49 -47.74 3.88
CA LEU A 215 11.99 -46.54 4.53
C LEU A 215 11.09 -46.00 5.65
N PHE A 216 9.76 -46.05 5.50
CA PHE A 216 8.83 -45.33 6.37
C PHE A 216 7.85 -46.23 7.14
N ARG A 217 7.72 -47.51 6.79
CA ARG A 217 6.73 -48.40 7.43
C ARG A 217 7.23 -48.95 8.76
N GLY A 218 6.46 -48.71 9.82
CA GLY A 218 6.52 -49.47 11.07
C GLY A 218 5.23 -50.26 11.32
N SER A 219 5.18 -51.01 12.42
CA SER A 219 4.00 -51.79 12.81
C SER A 219 3.62 -51.61 14.28
N VAL A 220 2.32 -51.52 14.53
CA VAL A 220 1.70 -51.40 15.87
C VAL A 220 0.58 -52.43 16.05
N SER A 221 0.18 -52.67 17.30
CA SER A 221 -1.08 -53.36 17.60
C SER A 221 -1.86 -52.60 18.69
N HIS A 222 -3.18 -52.54 18.57
CA HIS A 222 -4.07 -51.96 19.58
C HIS A 222 -4.56 -53.05 20.54
N VAL A 223 -3.97 -53.13 21.73
CA VAL A 223 -4.29 -54.18 22.70
C VAL A 223 -5.39 -53.71 23.64
N THR A 224 -6.56 -54.33 23.55
CA THR A 224 -7.65 -54.15 24.53
C THR A 224 -7.77 -55.38 25.42
N ARG A 225 -7.64 -55.22 26.74
CA ARG A 225 -7.71 -56.30 27.74
C ARG A 225 -8.91 -56.13 28.66
N CYS A 226 -9.73 -57.18 28.73
CA CYS A 226 -10.91 -57.20 29.59
C CYS A 226 -10.54 -57.31 31.07
N SER A 227 -11.06 -56.42 31.92
CA SER A 227 -10.79 -56.45 33.37
C SER A 227 -11.53 -57.57 34.10
N SER A 228 -12.62 -58.11 33.51
CA SER A 228 -13.39 -59.20 34.13
C SER A 228 -12.81 -60.59 33.88
N CYS A 229 -12.32 -60.89 32.67
CA CYS A 229 -11.83 -62.23 32.30
C CYS A 229 -10.33 -62.28 31.99
N GLY A 230 -9.65 -61.13 31.95
CA GLY A 230 -8.21 -61.04 31.68
C GLY A 230 -7.80 -61.36 30.24
N LYS A 231 -8.74 -61.66 29.35
CA LYS A 231 -8.46 -61.97 27.94
C LYS A 231 -8.35 -60.72 27.11
N ASP A 232 -7.43 -60.76 26.14
CA ASP A 232 -7.28 -59.73 25.13
C ASP A 232 -8.34 -59.91 24.04
N SER A 233 -8.75 -58.79 23.42
CA SER A 233 -9.66 -58.80 22.29
C SER A 233 -9.04 -59.50 21.07
N GLU A 234 -9.87 -60.03 20.16
CA GLU A 234 -9.38 -60.61 18.90
C GLU A 234 -8.58 -59.59 18.07
N ALA A 235 -9.02 -58.32 18.07
CA ALA A 235 -8.34 -57.22 17.41
C ALA A 235 -6.93 -56.96 17.95
N SER A 236 -6.63 -57.36 19.19
CA SER A 236 -5.31 -57.19 19.81
C SER A 236 -4.19 -57.98 19.13
N SER A 237 -4.54 -59.01 18.33
CA SER A 237 -3.57 -59.79 17.55
C SER A 237 -3.32 -59.22 16.15
N LYS A 238 -4.11 -58.24 15.71
CA LYS A 238 -3.97 -57.62 14.40
C LYS A 238 -2.82 -56.62 14.44
N MET A 239 -1.89 -56.77 13.49
CA MET A 239 -0.84 -55.80 13.25
C MET A 239 -1.36 -54.76 12.24
N ASP A 240 -1.23 -53.49 12.59
CA ASP A 240 -1.53 -52.36 11.73
C ASP A 240 -0.23 -51.62 11.39
N ASP A 241 -0.13 -51.16 10.14
CA ASP A 241 1.04 -50.41 9.67
C ASP A 241 0.90 -48.92 10.02
N PHE A 242 2.03 -48.26 10.26
CA PHE A 242 2.09 -46.81 10.41
C PHE A 242 3.26 -46.22 9.62
N TYR A 243 3.08 -44.98 9.15
CA TYR A 243 4.10 -44.22 8.41
C TYR A 243 4.55 -42.95 9.17
N GLY A 244 3.89 -42.65 10.29
CA GLY A 244 4.23 -41.61 11.23
C GLY A 244 3.48 -41.81 12.55
N LEU A 245 4.00 -41.26 13.64
CA LEU A 245 3.33 -41.27 14.94
C LEU A 245 2.83 -39.87 15.26
N GLU A 246 1.54 -39.76 15.59
CA GLU A 246 0.93 -38.49 15.95
C GLU A 246 0.87 -38.30 17.47
N LEU A 247 1.70 -37.40 17.99
CA LEU A 247 1.94 -37.27 19.42
C LEU A 247 1.18 -36.10 20.05
N ASN A 248 0.56 -36.37 21.20
CA ASN A 248 -0.08 -35.35 22.03
C ASN A 248 0.98 -34.44 22.67
N ILE A 249 0.68 -33.14 22.79
CA ILE A 249 1.59 -32.15 23.41
C ILE A 249 0.94 -31.40 24.56
N LYS A 250 -0.40 -31.43 24.64
CA LYS A 250 -1.14 -30.69 25.66
C LYS A 250 -0.75 -31.20 27.05
N GLY A 251 -0.13 -30.33 27.84
CA GLY A 251 0.31 -30.65 29.20
C GLY A 251 1.62 -31.44 29.30
N LEU A 252 2.32 -31.67 28.17
CA LEU A 252 3.57 -32.42 28.13
C LEU A 252 4.72 -31.51 27.68
N ASP A 253 5.86 -31.58 28.39
CA ASP A 253 6.98 -30.66 28.20
C ASP A 253 8.05 -31.18 27.21
N ASN A 254 8.05 -32.48 26.92
CA ASN A 254 9.10 -33.12 26.13
C ASN A 254 8.62 -34.33 25.30
N LEU A 255 9.43 -34.70 24.31
CA LEU A 255 9.16 -35.79 23.37
C LEU A 255 9.03 -37.15 24.04
N ASP A 256 9.90 -37.45 25.00
CA ASP A 256 9.85 -38.73 25.72
C ASP A 256 8.53 -38.88 26.49
N ALA A 257 8.09 -37.83 27.20
CA ALA A 257 6.80 -37.82 27.88
C ALA A 257 5.61 -37.99 26.91
N SER A 258 5.70 -37.45 25.70
CA SER A 258 4.64 -37.58 24.68
C SER A 258 4.60 -38.96 24.04
N LEU A 259 5.76 -39.61 23.86
CA LEU A 259 5.84 -40.99 23.43
C LEU A 259 5.33 -41.95 24.51
N ASP A 260 5.65 -41.68 25.77
CA ASP A 260 5.19 -42.50 26.89
C ASP A 260 3.68 -42.34 27.12
N ASP A 261 3.13 -41.12 26.93
CA ASP A 261 1.67 -40.86 26.89
C ASP A 261 0.99 -41.64 25.75
N TYR A 262 1.56 -41.60 24.54
CA TYR A 262 1.03 -42.31 23.37
C TYR A 262 0.96 -43.84 23.56
N LEU A 263 1.88 -44.40 24.34
CA LEU A 263 1.96 -45.84 24.64
C LEU A 263 1.32 -46.20 25.98
N SER A 264 0.78 -45.21 26.70
CA SER A 264 0.18 -45.42 28.01
C SER A 264 -1.09 -46.27 27.92
N VAL A 265 -1.45 -46.85 29.06
CA VAL A 265 -2.67 -47.64 29.18
C VAL A 265 -3.82 -46.70 29.50
N GLU A 266 -4.84 -46.68 28.65
CA GLU A 266 -6.09 -45.98 28.89
C GLU A 266 -7.15 -46.92 29.49
N GLU A 267 -7.99 -46.38 30.37
CA GLU A 267 -9.07 -47.13 31.00
C GLU A 267 -10.40 -46.89 30.25
N LEU A 268 -11.04 -47.99 29.86
CA LEU A 268 -12.35 -48.00 29.24
C LEU A 268 -13.39 -48.35 30.31
N SER A 269 -13.96 -47.33 30.95
CA SER A 269 -14.93 -47.47 32.05
C SER A 269 -16.17 -46.57 31.85
N GLY A 270 -17.21 -46.79 32.66
CA GLY A 270 -18.45 -46.01 32.61
C GLY A 270 -19.17 -46.13 31.26
N GLU A 271 -19.42 -45.02 30.58
CA GLU A 271 -20.08 -44.99 29.27
C GLU A 271 -19.19 -45.55 28.14
N ASN A 272 -17.87 -45.59 28.34
CA ASN A 272 -16.89 -46.09 27.37
C ASN A 272 -16.55 -47.57 27.56
N GLN A 273 -17.38 -48.34 28.29
CA GLN A 273 -17.13 -49.76 28.55
C GLN A 273 -17.01 -50.60 27.26
N TYR A 274 -16.00 -51.46 27.25
CA TYR A 274 -15.73 -52.40 26.16
C TYR A 274 -16.74 -53.55 26.18
N PHE A 275 -17.30 -53.90 25.01
CA PHE A 275 -18.10 -55.12 24.87
C PHE A 275 -17.18 -56.32 24.70
N CYS A 276 -16.99 -57.10 25.76
CA CYS A 276 -16.17 -58.30 25.71
C CYS A 276 -16.96 -59.48 25.15
N GLN A 277 -16.58 -59.95 23.95
CA GLN A 277 -17.22 -61.11 23.31
C GLN A 277 -17.10 -62.40 24.15
N SER A 278 -15.98 -62.59 24.87
CA SER A 278 -15.80 -63.72 25.79
C SER A 278 -16.73 -63.68 27.01
N CYS A 279 -17.10 -62.48 27.49
CA CYS A 279 -18.00 -62.30 28.63
C CYS A 279 -19.46 -62.10 28.22
N GLY A 280 -19.72 -61.79 26.94
CA GLY A 280 -21.06 -61.50 26.39
C GLY A 280 -21.70 -60.21 26.91
N LYS A 281 -20.92 -59.27 27.49
CA LYS A 281 -21.44 -58.03 28.11
C LYS A 281 -20.42 -56.88 28.06
N ARG A 282 -20.91 -55.66 28.29
CA ARG A 282 -20.06 -54.48 28.52
C ARG A 282 -19.36 -54.60 29.87
N VAL A 283 -18.05 -54.35 29.87
CA VAL A 283 -17.17 -54.47 31.01
C VAL A 283 -16.13 -53.38 30.97
N ASP A 284 -15.58 -53.06 32.13
CA ASP A 284 -14.38 -52.24 32.18
C ASP A 284 -13.22 -53.00 31.53
N ALA A 285 -12.37 -52.28 30.81
CA ALA A 285 -11.21 -52.82 30.11
C ALA A 285 -10.08 -51.80 30.09
N THR A 286 -8.89 -52.24 29.72
CA THR A 286 -7.76 -51.37 29.42
C THR A 286 -7.41 -51.43 27.95
N ARG A 287 -7.00 -50.31 27.35
CA ARG A 287 -6.54 -50.24 25.96
C ARG A 287 -5.16 -49.58 25.91
N CYS A 288 -4.26 -50.08 25.06
CA CYS A 288 -2.96 -49.45 24.82
C CYS A 288 -2.44 -49.76 23.41
N ILE A 289 -1.44 -49.02 22.98
CA ILE A 289 -0.74 -49.24 21.72
C ILE A 289 0.60 -49.91 22.02
N LYS A 290 0.92 -50.97 21.28
CA LYS A 290 2.23 -51.63 21.34
C LYS A 290 2.97 -51.46 20.03
N LEU A 291 4.24 -51.04 20.09
CA LEU A 291 5.12 -50.94 18.94
C LEU A 291 5.85 -52.27 18.72
N HIS A 292 5.78 -52.79 17.50
CA HIS A 292 6.40 -54.08 17.12
C HIS A 292 7.62 -53.88 16.22
N ALA A 293 7.54 -52.99 15.25
CA ALA A 293 8.65 -52.62 14.38
C ALA A 293 8.67 -51.11 14.13
N LEU A 294 9.88 -50.56 14.01
CA LEU A 294 10.10 -49.13 13.73
C LEU A 294 10.80 -48.95 12.38
N PRO A 295 10.43 -47.92 11.61
CA PRO A 295 11.03 -47.68 10.30
C PRO A 295 12.44 -47.07 10.40
N PRO A 296 13.29 -47.22 9.36
CA PRO A 296 14.56 -46.49 9.27
C PRO A 296 14.40 -44.98 9.33
N ILE A 297 13.31 -44.43 8.77
CA ILE A 297 12.95 -43.01 8.85
C ILE A 297 11.70 -42.89 9.71
N LEU A 298 11.85 -42.36 10.92
CA LEU A 298 10.76 -42.18 11.87
C LEU A 298 10.24 -40.75 11.81
N THR A 299 8.98 -40.61 11.36
CA THR A 299 8.26 -39.34 11.32
C THR A 299 7.37 -39.18 12.55
N LEU A 300 7.53 -38.08 13.28
CA LEU A 300 6.76 -37.75 14.48
C LEU A 300 5.99 -36.44 14.26
N GLN A 301 4.68 -36.51 14.16
CA GLN A 301 3.81 -35.34 14.06
C GLN A 301 3.49 -34.83 15.47
N LEU A 302 3.67 -33.53 15.68
CA LEU A 302 3.43 -32.86 16.94
C LEU A 302 2.03 -32.23 16.91
N LYS A 303 1.02 -32.82 17.59
CA LYS A 303 -0.36 -32.31 17.64
C LYS A 303 -0.45 -31.02 18.43
N ARG A 304 0.03 -29.92 17.83
CA ARG A 304 0.06 -28.57 18.41
C ARG A 304 -1.27 -27.85 18.29
N TYR A 305 -2.38 -28.55 18.44
CA TYR A 305 -3.69 -27.94 18.51
C TYR A 305 -4.48 -28.55 19.66
N ASP A 306 -5.23 -27.71 20.34
CA ASP A 306 -6.19 -28.09 21.35
C ASP A 306 -7.57 -27.71 20.83
N PHE A 307 -8.51 -28.64 20.86
CA PHE A 307 -9.87 -28.36 20.46
C PHE A 307 -10.58 -27.71 21.66
N LEU A 308 -10.90 -26.42 21.54
CA LEU A 308 -11.71 -25.75 22.55
C LEU A 308 -13.17 -26.10 22.32
N THR A 309 -13.66 -27.09 23.07
CA THR A 309 -15.04 -27.60 22.99
C THR A 309 -16.07 -26.48 23.12
N GLU A 310 -15.82 -25.50 23.99
CA GLU A 310 -16.67 -24.32 24.21
C GLU A 310 -16.82 -23.42 22.98
N MET A 311 -15.81 -23.36 22.09
CA MET A 311 -15.76 -22.46 20.94
C MET A 311 -15.79 -23.19 19.59
N THR A 312 -15.82 -24.52 19.57
CA THR A 312 -15.68 -25.37 18.37
C THR A 312 -14.49 -24.99 17.48
N LYS A 313 -13.40 -24.49 18.08
CA LYS A 313 -12.23 -23.95 17.36
C LYS A 313 -10.94 -24.67 17.76
N LYS A 314 -10.10 -24.99 16.76
CA LYS A 314 -8.72 -25.48 16.94
C LYS A 314 -7.83 -24.32 17.44
N LYS A 315 -7.30 -24.39 18.66
CA LYS A 315 -6.35 -23.42 19.22
C LYS A 315 -4.93 -23.98 19.16
N LYS A 316 -4.01 -23.26 18.52
CA LYS A 316 -2.60 -23.67 18.45
C LYS A 316 -1.93 -23.65 19.83
N ILE A 317 -1.23 -24.72 20.18
CA ILE A 317 -0.44 -24.86 21.41
C ILE A 317 0.90 -24.15 21.19
N LYS A 318 1.13 -23.05 21.92
CA LYS A 318 2.32 -22.18 21.81
C LYS A 318 3.39 -22.45 22.87
N SER A 319 3.20 -23.44 23.74
CA SER A 319 4.20 -23.82 24.74
C SER A 319 5.47 -24.32 24.07
N SER A 320 6.61 -24.04 24.70
CA SER A 320 7.88 -24.68 24.34
C SER A 320 7.74 -26.18 24.53
N PHE A 321 8.27 -26.95 23.59
CA PHE A 321 8.27 -28.40 23.67
C PHE A 321 9.67 -28.89 23.35
N SER A 322 10.22 -29.74 24.21
CA SER A 322 11.61 -30.15 24.10
C SER A 322 11.78 -31.50 23.41
N PHE A 323 12.79 -31.64 22.56
CA PHE A 323 13.12 -32.90 21.89
C PHE A 323 14.64 -33.06 21.72
N PRO A 324 15.17 -34.29 21.84
CA PRO A 324 16.61 -34.54 21.80
C PRO A 324 17.15 -34.64 20.37
N SER A 325 18.44 -34.35 20.15
CA SER A 325 19.10 -34.62 18.87
C SER A 325 19.26 -36.10 18.58
N LYS A 326 19.32 -36.93 19.64
CA LYS A 326 19.33 -38.39 19.57
C LYS A 326 18.18 -38.97 20.38
N LEU A 327 17.35 -39.80 19.77
CA LEU A 327 16.19 -40.44 20.40
C LEU A 327 16.46 -41.94 20.55
N ASN A 328 16.19 -42.52 21.72
CA ASN A 328 16.23 -43.97 21.92
C ASN A 328 14.80 -44.52 21.94
N MET A 329 14.48 -45.39 20.99
CA MET A 329 13.16 -46.03 20.89
C MET A 329 13.16 -47.50 21.34
N GLY A 330 14.33 -48.09 21.62
CA GLY A 330 14.45 -49.53 21.92
C GLY A 330 13.63 -49.98 23.13
N ARG A 331 13.51 -49.11 24.15
CA ARG A 331 12.74 -49.39 25.38
C ARG A 331 11.22 -49.34 25.20
N ARG A 332 10.75 -48.85 24.04
CA ARG A 332 9.33 -48.63 23.71
C ARG A 332 8.76 -49.73 22.79
N LEU A 333 9.60 -50.68 22.38
CA LEU A 333 9.20 -51.86 21.61
C LEU A 333 8.71 -52.98 22.54
N ASP A 334 7.70 -53.74 22.10
CA ASP A 334 7.16 -54.87 22.87
C ASP A 334 8.18 -56.01 23.01
N ASN A 335 9.05 -56.18 22.01
CA ASN A 335 10.16 -57.14 22.03
C ASN A 335 11.46 -56.48 22.51
N VAL A 336 11.78 -56.63 23.80
CA VAL A 336 12.94 -56.02 24.50
C VAL A 336 14.31 -56.59 24.06
N SER A 337 14.39 -57.29 22.92
CA SER A 337 15.62 -57.91 22.42
C SER A 337 16.68 -56.89 21.97
N GLU A 338 16.30 -55.63 21.75
CA GLU A 338 17.18 -54.58 21.21
C GLU A 338 17.12 -53.27 22.04
N PRO A 339 17.81 -53.21 23.19
CA PRO A 339 17.72 -52.08 24.13
C PRO A 339 18.32 -50.75 23.63
N GLU A 340 19.01 -50.75 22.48
CA GLU A 340 19.73 -49.58 21.93
C GLU A 340 19.34 -49.28 20.48
N LEU A 341 18.05 -49.03 20.21
CA LEU A 341 17.61 -48.53 18.91
C LEU A 341 17.67 -46.98 18.90
N LEU A 342 18.78 -46.45 18.40
CA LEU A 342 19.08 -45.02 18.37
C LEU A 342 18.71 -44.36 17.04
N TYR A 343 18.19 -43.15 17.14
CA TYR A 343 17.70 -42.32 16.05
C TYR A 343 18.33 -40.94 16.13
N ASP A 344 18.94 -40.46 15.05
CA ASP A 344 19.50 -39.10 14.95
C ASP A 344 18.50 -38.17 14.25
N LEU A 345 18.28 -36.98 14.80
CA LEU A 345 17.38 -35.97 14.23
C LEU A 345 17.91 -35.51 12.86
N SER A 346 17.11 -35.67 11.82
CA SER A 346 17.46 -35.35 10.43
C SER A 346 16.70 -34.16 9.88
N ALA A 347 15.44 -33.95 10.25
CA ALA A 347 14.68 -32.76 9.85
C ALA A 347 13.71 -32.26 10.93
N ILE A 348 13.44 -30.95 10.88
CA ILE A 348 12.44 -30.26 11.69
C ILE A 348 11.57 -29.44 10.75
N LEU A 349 10.29 -29.78 10.68
CA LEU A 349 9.30 -28.96 10.01
C LEU A 349 8.74 -27.93 10.99
N ILE A 350 8.77 -26.65 10.63
CA ILE A 350 8.33 -25.54 11.46
C ILE A 350 7.08 -24.92 10.83
N HIS A 351 6.02 -24.76 11.63
CA HIS A 351 4.82 -24.05 11.21
C HIS A 351 4.78 -22.65 11.86
N LYS A 352 5.10 -21.61 11.07
CA LYS A 352 5.02 -20.20 11.45
C LYS A 352 3.59 -19.69 11.21
N GLY A 353 2.75 -19.66 12.25
CA GLY A 353 1.34 -19.27 12.11
C GLY A 353 0.67 -19.03 13.45
N ALA A 354 -0.30 -18.11 13.50
CA ALA A 354 -1.04 -17.77 14.72
C ALA A 354 -2.09 -18.82 15.09
N THR A 355 -2.67 -19.48 14.08
CA THR A 355 -3.67 -20.54 14.18
C THR A 355 -3.06 -21.88 13.75
N ALA A 356 -3.80 -22.98 13.98
CA ALA A 356 -3.39 -24.31 13.51
C ALA A 356 -3.67 -24.51 12.02
N THR A 357 -4.64 -23.77 11.46
CA THR A 357 -5.16 -23.92 10.10
C THR A 357 -4.61 -22.91 9.09
N SER A 358 -3.87 -21.89 9.55
CA SER A 358 -3.27 -20.89 8.69
C SER A 358 -1.88 -20.47 9.17
N GLY A 359 -0.94 -20.47 8.23
CA GLY A 359 0.44 -20.08 8.47
C GLY A 359 1.35 -20.47 7.32
N HIS A 360 2.64 -20.57 7.64
CA HIS A 360 3.73 -20.79 6.69
C HIS A 360 4.65 -21.91 7.17
N TYR A 361 4.96 -22.86 6.29
CA TYR A 361 5.83 -23.99 6.60
C TYR A 361 7.27 -23.73 6.14
N VAL A 362 8.21 -24.14 6.99
CA VAL A 362 9.65 -24.06 6.72
C VAL A 362 10.31 -25.34 7.19
N ALA A 363 11.16 -25.94 6.36
CA ALA A 363 11.91 -27.13 6.72
C ALA A 363 13.34 -26.78 7.14
N ARG A 364 13.81 -27.37 8.23
CA ARG A 364 15.23 -27.37 8.60
C ARG A 364 15.76 -28.78 8.51
N ILE A 365 16.73 -28.99 7.65
CA ILE A 365 17.17 -30.33 7.27
C ILE A 365 18.68 -30.43 7.41
N LYS A 366 19.14 -31.51 8.01
CA LYS A 366 20.54 -31.88 8.12
C LYS A 366 20.96 -32.60 6.84
N ASP A 367 21.94 -32.06 6.15
CA ASP A 367 22.61 -32.74 5.07
C ASP A 367 23.40 -33.94 5.61
N GLU A 368 23.05 -35.14 5.16
CA GLU A 368 23.64 -36.40 5.60
C GLU A 368 25.12 -36.53 5.22
N TYR A 369 25.58 -35.88 4.13
CA TYR A 369 26.99 -35.94 3.72
C TYR A 369 27.88 -34.98 4.51
N THR A 370 27.43 -33.73 4.65
CA THR A 370 28.25 -32.66 5.26
C THR A 370 28.00 -32.48 6.76
N GLY A 371 26.90 -33.02 7.27
CA GLY A 371 26.41 -32.81 8.63
C GLY A 371 25.95 -31.36 8.91
N GLN A 372 25.84 -30.53 7.88
CA GLN A 372 25.39 -29.14 7.97
C GLN A 372 23.87 -29.06 7.96
N TRP A 373 23.31 -28.18 8.77
CA TRP A 373 21.90 -27.82 8.76
C TRP A 373 21.64 -26.68 7.79
N TRP A 374 20.51 -26.79 7.11
CA TRP A 374 20.01 -25.81 6.17
C TRP A 374 18.55 -25.51 6.49
N GLU A 375 18.15 -24.24 6.38
CA GLU A 375 16.75 -23.81 6.40
C GLU A 375 16.28 -23.63 4.96
N PHE A 376 15.18 -24.29 4.63
CA PHE A 376 14.47 -24.25 3.36
C PHE A 376 13.14 -23.51 3.58
N ASP A 377 13.11 -22.25 3.17
CA ASP A 377 11.96 -21.35 3.23
C ASP A 377 11.60 -20.96 1.79
N ASP A 378 10.89 -21.87 1.09
CA ASP A 378 10.58 -21.80 -0.34
C ASP A 378 11.79 -21.49 -1.23
N GLU A 379 11.86 -20.30 -1.82
CA GLU A 379 12.98 -19.87 -2.67
C GLU A 379 14.26 -19.59 -1.88
N THR A 380 14.13 -19.36 -0.57
CA THR A 380 15.22 -18.90 0.29
C THR A 380 15.86 -20.08 1.03
N ILE A 381 17.15 -20.29 0.74
CA ILE A 381 17.97 -21.30 1.42
C ILE A 381 19.03 -20.63 2.31
N LEU A 382 19.04 -20.96 3.60
CA LEU A 382 19.99 -20.44 4.59
C LEU A 382 20.82 -21.55 5.20
N LYS A 383 22.15 -21.35 5.28
CA LYS A 383 23.06 -22.26 5.99
C LYS A 383 23.02 -21.97 7.49
N LEU A 384 22.70 -22.98 8.31
CA LEU A 384 22.61 -22.86 9.77
C LEU A 384 23.87 -23.36 10.50
N GLY A 385 24.77 -24.08 9.83
CA GLY A 385 25.97 -24.64 10.47
C GLY A 385 25.73 -26.05 11.02
N HIS A 386 26.40 -26.45 12.10
CA HIS A 386 26.26 -27.81 12.64
C HIS A 386 25.06 -28.03 13.57
N GLN A 387 24.29 -26.98 13.85
CA GLN A 387 23.11 -27.04 14.72
C GLN A 387 21.85 -26.52 14.01
N PRO A 388 20.66 -27.11 14.28
CA PRO A 388 19.40 -26.77 13.62
C PRO A 388 18.85 -25.37 13.96
N PHE A 389 19.48 -24.65 14.90
CA PHE A 389 19.08 -23.29 15.30
C PHE A 389 20.24 -22.28 15.20
N GLY A 390 21.37 -22.67 14.60
CA GLY A 390 22.56 -21.85 14.42
C GLY A 390 23.47 -21.73 15.65
N GLU A 391 24.77 -21.50 15.43
CA GLU A 391 25.77 -21.23 16.49
C GLU A 391 25.62 -19.82 17.12
N ALA A 392 24.66 -19.02 16.67
CA ALA A 392 24.53 -17.60 16.99
C ALA A 392 23.71 -17.27 18.26
N SER A 393 23.45 -18.23 19.16
CA SER A 393 22.73 -17.95 20.42
C SER A 393 23.59 -17.26 21.50
N SER A 394 24.60 -16.48 21.10
CA SER A 394 25.38 -15.65 22.03
C SER A 394 25.24 -14.15 21.79
N LYS A 395 24.78 -13.65 20.64
CA LYS A 395 24.62 -12.19 20.42
C LYS A 395 23.45 -11.87 19.47
N SER A 396 22.42 -11.22 20.03
CA SER A 396 21.33 -10.46 19.41
C SER A 396 20.04 -11.20 18.97
N SER A 397 19.15 -11.46 19.92
CA SER A 397 17.77 -10.97 19.87
C SER A 397 17.14 -11.05 21.26
N ALA A 398 16.79 -9.89 21.81
CA ALA A 398 16.12 -9.80 23.10
C ALA A 398 14.66 -10.23 22.93
N ASN A 399 14.35 -11.48 23.28
CA ASN A 399 13.20 -11.87 24.11
C ASN A 399 13.20 -13.38 24.38
N ALA A 400 13.17 -13.71 25.67
CA ALA A 400 12.97 -15.02 26.31
C ALA A 400 14.18 -15.99 26.39
N LEU A 401 14.98 -15.83 27.44
CA LEU A 401 15.59 -16.95 28.19
C LEU A 401 15.64 -16.55 29.67
N GLN A 402 14.86 -17.23 30.52
CA GLN A 402 15.21 -17.40 31.94
C GLN A 402 15.69 -18.84 32.10
N PRO A 403 16.88 -19.09 32.68
CA PRO A 403 17.30 -20.43 33.05
C PRO A 403 16.50 -20.87 34.27
N VAL A 404 15.85 -22.03 34.20
CA VAL A 404 15.31 -22.71 35.38
C VAL A 404 16.51 -23.21 36.19
N GLN A 405 16.76 -22.57 37.33
CA GLN A 405 17.67 -23.08 38.35
C GLN A 405 16.89 -24.07 39.22
N SER A 406 17.21 -25.37 39.14
CA SER A 406 16.85 -26.30 40.21
C SER A 406 17.75 -26.05 41.41
N GLU A 407 17.15 -25.71 42.55
CA GLU A 407 17.85 -25.57 43.83
C GLU A 407 18.25 -26.95 44.39
N LYS A 408 19.57 -27.10 44.56
CA LYS A 408 20.35 -27.84 45.59
C LYS A 408 19.70 -28.99 46.36
N LEU A 409 20.33 -30.18 46.23
CA LEU A 409 20.71 -31.00 47.39
C LEU A 409 22.25 -31.10 47.49
N GLN A 410 22.75 -31.08 48.73
CA GLN A 410 24.16 -31.12 49.12
C GLN A 410 24.80 -32.52 48.96
N PRO A 411 26.15 -32.63 48.93
CA PRO A 411 26.85 -33.87 48.66
C PRO A 411 27.06 -34.69 49.93
N ALA A 412 26.83 -36.00 49.85
CA ALA A 412 27.36 -36.98 50.78
C ALA A 412 28.14 -38.05 50.00
N SER A 413 29.21 -38.49 50.65
CA SER A 413 30.37 -39.27 50.21
C SER A 413 30.11 -40.64 49.58
N ASP A 414 31.08 -41.01 48.72
CA ASP A 414 31.61 -42.34 48.40
C ASP A 414 30.70 -43.40 47.75
N GLY A 415 31.15 -43.88 46.57
CA GLY A 415 30.69 -45.12 45.95
C GLY A 415 30.84 -45.12 44.44
N ASP A 416 31.82 -45.87 43.95
CA ASP A 416 32.28 -45.98 42.56
C ASP A 416 31.26 -46.63 41.58
N HIS A 417 31.49 -46.44 40.28
CA HIS A 417 30.81 -46.93 39.06
C HIS A 417 29.63 -46.13 38.47
N SER A 418 29.93 -45.25 37.50
CA SER A 418 29.24 -45.22 36.18
C SER A 418 29.91 -44.27 35.18
N SER A 419 30.24 -44.86 34.04
CA SER A 419 30.87 -44.31 32.84
C SER A 419 30.00 -43.32 32.03
N LEU A 420 30.68 -42.33 31.42
CA LEU A 420 30.46 -41.82 30.04
C LEU A 420 29.01 -41.62 29.56
N PHE A 421 28.28 -40.62 30.08
CA PHE A 421 27.18 -39.99 29.33
C PHE A 421 27.63 -38.59 28.88
N ARG A 422 28.12 -38.53 27.63
CA ARG A 422 28.39 -37.29 26.90
C ARG A 422 27.05 -36.54 26.74
N HIS A 423 27.01 -35.24 27.04
CA HIS A 423 25.80 -34.43 27.09
C HIS A 423 24.91 -34.61 25.83
N GLN A 424 23.66 -35.03 26.02
CA GLN A 424 22.66 -35.14 24.96
C GLN A 424 22.13 -33.74 24.64
N GLU A 425 22.27 -33.28 23.40
CA GLU A 425 21.75 -31.97 22.97
C GLU A 425 20.22 -32.02 22.92
N ILE A 426 19.55 -31.08 23.61
CA ILE A 426 18.09 -30.95 23.67
C ILE A 426 17.69 -29.61 23.06
N PHE A 427 16.69 -29.60 22.19
CA PHE A 427 16.12 -28.40 21.55
C PHE A 427 14.73 -28.09 22.11
N SER A 428 14.28 -26.84 22.08
CA SER A 428 12.96 -26.46 22.67
C SER A 428 12.17 -25.39 21.88
N PRO A 429 11.98 -25.54 20.56
CA PRO A 429 11.25 -24.55 19.77
C PRO A 429 9.74 -24.55 20.08
N THR A 430 9.11 -23.38 19.93
CA THR A 430 7.66 -23.19 20.12
C THR A 430 6.83 -23.56 18.89
N ASN A 431 7.47 -23.68 17.72
CA ASN A 431 6.80 -23.79 16.43
C ASN A 431 7.12 -25.08 15.65
N ALA A 432 7.90 -26.02 16.21
CA ALA A 432 8.15 -27.30 15.55
C ALA A 432 6.86 -28.09 15.40
N TYR A 433 6.52 -28.51 14.19
CA TYR A 433 5.26 -29.17 13.85
C TYR A 433 5.45 -30.66 13.53
N MET A 434 6.59 -31.03 12.94
CA MET A 434 6.93 -32.42 12.64
C MET A 434 8.43 -32.61 12.82
N LEU A 435 8.83 -33.76 13.35
CA LEU A 435 10.21 -34.16 13.53
C LEU A 435 10.48 -35.41 12.69
N ILE A 436 11.60 -35.45 11.98
CA ILE A 436 12.05 -36.63 11.24
C ILE A 436 13.38 -37.07 11.84
N TYR A 437 13.46 -38.37 12.16
CA TYR A 437 14.66 -39.00 12.68
C TYR A 437 15.10 -40.16 11.77
N ASN A 438 16.41 -40.34 11.62
CA ASN A 438 16.99 -41.46 10.89
C ASN A 438 17.63 -42.46 11.87
N CYS A 439 17.38 -43.75 11.68
CA CYS A 439 17.97 -44.83 12.49
C CYS A 439 19.48 -44.92 12.27
N THR A 440 20.26 -45.00 13.35
CA THR A 440 21.73 -45.00 13.26
C THR A 440 22.33 -46.39 12.96
N ILE A 441 21.53 -47.46 12.98
CA ILE A 441 21.99 -48.88 12.87
C ILE A 441 21.58 -49.51 11.51
N GLY A 442 21.07 -48.70 10.57
CA GLY A 442 20.42 -49.15 9.34
C GLY A 442 21.15 -50.21 8.49
N ASP A 443 22.48 -50.26 8.51
CA ASP A 443 23.25 -51.22 7.70
C ASP A 443 23.11 -52.69 8.14
N LYS A 444 22.59 -52.98 9.34
CA LYS A 444 22.44 -54.37 9.84
C LYS A 444 21.02 -54.94 9.79
N TYR A 445 19.99 -54.11 9.60
CA TYR A 445 18.59 -54.53 9.73
C TYR A 445 18.04 -55.19 8.46
N VAL A 446 18.46 -54.73 7.27
CA VAL A 446 18.01 -55.27 5.98
C VAL A 446 18.42 -56.73 5.77
N ALA A 447 19.46 -57.22 6.48
CA ALA A 447 19.95 -58.59 6.35
C ALA A 447 19.23 -59.63 7.23
N ARG A 448 18.27 -59.23 8.08
CA ARG A 448 17.64 -60.14 9.06
C ARG A 448 16.20 -60.55 8.72
N SER A 449 15.51 -59.89 7.79
CA SER A 449 14.13 -60.27 7.41
C SER A 449 14.03 -61.44 6.43
N ASP A 450 15.11 -61.84 5.77
CA ASP A 450 15.14 -62.98 4.84
C ASP A 450 15.66 -64.27 5.51
N LYS A 451 14.84 -64.91 6.34
CA LYS A 451 15.03 -66.34 6.69
C LYS A 451 13.71 -67.10 6.67
N SER A 452 13.20 -67.35 5.46
CA SER A 452 12.44 -68.57 5.16
C SER A 452 12.51 -68.88 3.67
N PHE A 453 12.90 -70.13 3.35
CA PHE A 453 12.98 -70.85 2.06
C PHE A 453 14.37 -71.04 1.41
N GLY A 454 14.88 -72.29 1.56
CA GLY A 454 15.65 -73.04 0.55
C GLY A 454 17.18 -72.84 0.49
N PRO A 455 18.00 -73.91 0.63
CA PRO A 455 19.44 -73.83 0.39
C PRO A 455 19.71 -74.06 -1.09
N ASP A 456 20.18 -73.05 -1.82
CA ASP A 456 21.09 -73.19 -2.97
C ASP A 456 21.36 -71.81 -3.58
N THR A 457 22.50 -71.20 -3.24
CA THR A 457 23.47 -70.58 -4.17
C THR A 457 24.51 -69.79 -3.39
N LYS A 458 25.76 -69.91 -3.84
CA LYS A 458 26.99 -69.44 -3.20
C LYS A 458 27.23 -67.95 -3.49
N ASP A 459 27.85 -67.31 -2.51
CA ASP A 459 28.79 -66.17 -2.60
C ASP A 459 28.45 -65.03 -3.56
N VAL A 460 27.96 -63.91 -3.00
CA VAL A 460 28.25 -62.57 -3.52
C VAL A 460 28.56 -61.65 -2.35
N ASP A 461 29.84 -61.28 -2.22
CA ASP A 461 30.34 -60.21 -1.38
C ASP A 461 29.59 -58.90 -1.65
N MET A 462 28.98 -58.31 -0.60
CA MET A 462 28.35 -56.99 -0.63
C MET A 462 29.41 -55.90 -0.49
N LEU A 463 30.13 -55.63 -1.58
CA LEU A 463 30.79 -54.34 -1.78
C LEU A 463 29.70 -53.33 -2.19
N VAL A 464 29.37 -52.38 -1.31
CA VAL A 464 28.58 -51.20 -1.67
C VAL A 464 29.39 -50.40 -2.69
N PRO A 465 28.97 -50.29 -3.97
CA PRO A 465 29.73 -49.52 -4.95
C PRO A 465 29.41 -48.02 -4.80
N ASP A 466 30.44 -47.19 -4.86
CA ASP A 466 30.42 -45.70 -4.85
C ASP A 466 29.57 -45.03 -5.97
N ASN A 467 28.74 -45.77 -6.70
CA ASN A 467 28.08 -45.34 -7.95
C ASN A 467 26.56 -45.09 -7.86
N ILE A 468 25.94 -45.14 -6.67
CA ILE A 468 24.46 -44.99 -6.52
C ILE A 468 24.01 -43.52 -6.43
N THR A 469 24.94 -42.56 -6.34
CA THR A 469 24.64 -41.12 -6.27
C THR A 469 24.63 -40.40 -7.61
N ALA A 470 24.93 -41.08 -8.72
CA ALA A 470 24.95 -40.46 -10.03
C ALA A 470 23.53 -40.36 -10.61
N LEU A 471 23.19 -39.16 -11.11
CA LEU A 471 21.92 -38.92 -11.80
C LEU A 471 21.82 -39.80 -13.06
N PRO A 472 20.67 -40.44 -13.34
CA PRO A 472 20.47 -41.19 -14.58
C PRO A 472 20.77 -40.34 -15.81
N THR A 473 21.37 -40.94 -16.85
CA THR A 473 21.85 -40.21 -18.04
C THR A 473 20.76 -39.37 -18.70
N HIS A 474 19.55 -39.91 -18.88
CA HIS A 474 18.43 -39.19 -19.46
C HIS A 474 18.01 -37.94 -18.65
N LEU A 475 18.05 -38.00 -17.32
CA LEU A 475 17.77 -36.84 -16.46
C LEU A 475 18.92 -35.84 -16.46
N SER A 476 20.17 -36.31 -16.55
CA SER A 476 21.35 -35.45 -16.66
C SER A 476 21.32 -34.60 -17.93
N GLU A 477 21.02 -35.21 -19.07
CA GLU A 477 20.90 -34.50 -20.36
C GLU A 477 19.78 -33.44 -20.32
N GLU A 478 18.67 -33.73 -19.67
CA GLU A 478 17.57 -32.77 -19.49
C GLU A 478 17.97 -31.57 -18.60
N VAL A 479 18.69 -31.81 -17.50
CA VAL A 479 19.18 -30.73 -16.63
C VAL A 479 20.21 -29.86 -17.36
N GLU A 480 21.11 -30.46 -18.15
CA GLU A 480 22.06 -29.71 -18.98
C GLU A 480 21.34 -28.83 -20.01
N HIS A 481 20.34 -29.37 -20.69
CA HIS A 481 19.51 -28.62 -21.62
C HIS A 481 18.78 -27.44 -20.93
N PHE A 482 18.29 -27.66 -19.70
CA PHE A 482 17.65 -26.63 -18.90
C PHE A 482 18.63 -25.53 -18.44
N ASN A 483 19.86 -25.88 -18.07
CA ASN A 483 20.88 -24.93 -17.61
C ASN A 483 21.50 -24.12 -18.77
N ALA A 484 21.65 -24.71 -19.97
CA ALA A 484 22.32 -24.10 -21.12
C ALA A 484 21.89 -22.64 -21.46
N PRO A 485 20.59 -22.30 -21.60
CA PRO A 485 20.17 -20.92 -21.87
C PRO A 485 20.47 -19.98 -20.71
N PHE A 486 20.37 -20.46 -19.47
CA PHE A 486 20.65 -19.67 -18.26
C PHE A 486 22.14 -19.31 -18.18
N VAL A 487 23.03 -20.31 -18.30
CA VAL A 487 24.49 -20.09 -18.28
C VAL A 487 24.93 -19.15 -19.40
N LYS A 488 24.38 -19.33 -20.61
CA LYS A 488 24.64 -18.42 -21.73
C LYS A 488 24.25 -16.98 -21.41
N ASN A 489 23.06 -16.77 -20.84
CA ASN A 489 22.60 -15.42 -20.45
C ASN A 489 23.50 -14.80 -19.38
N CYS A 490 23.95 -15.57 -18.39
CA CYS A 490 24.90 -15.13 -17.37
C CYS A 490 26.24 -14.67 -17.98
N LEU A 491 26.81 -15.46 -18.89
CA LEU A 491 28.06 -15.11 -19.57
C LEU A 491 27.92 -13.85 -20.43
N GLU A 492 26.83 -13.74 -21.20
CA GLU A 492 26.56 -12.55 -22.02
C GLU A 492 26.35 -11.30 -21.15
N TYR A 493 25.64 -11.42 -20.04
CA TYR A 493 25.42 -10.31 -19.10
C TYR A 493 26.74 -9.86 -18.47
N GLN A 494 27.56 -10.81 -17.99
CA GLN A 494 28.85 -10.51 -17.38
C GLN A 494 29.79 -9.81 -18.37
N SER A 495 29.85 -10.28 -19.63
CA SER A 495 30.62 -9.63 -20.69
C SER A 495 30.15 -8.18 -20.94
N LYS A 496 28.83 -7.96 -21.04
CA LYS A 496 28.25 -6.61 -21.21
C LYS A 496 28.54 -5.70 -20.00
N LYS A 497 28.44 -6.25 -18.78
CA LYS A 497 28.74 -5.55 -17.52
C LYS A 497 30.20 -5.12 -17.47
N ASP A 498 31.13 -6.00 -17.80
CA ASP A 498 32.56 -5.69 -17.78
C ASP A 498 32.92 -4.61 -18.82
N MET A 499 32.38 -4.71 -20.04
CA MET A 499 32.54 -3.66 -21.05
C MET A 499 31.96 -2.32 -20.59
N LEU A 500 30.77 -2.32 -19.99
CA LEU A 500 30.11 -1.11 -19.49
C LEU A 500 30.92 -0.46 -18.36
N VAL A 501 31.38 -1.25 -17.40
CA VAL A 501 32.20 -0.80 -16.26
C VAL A 501 33.51 -0.18 -16.73
N ALA A 502 34.19 -0.84 -17.67
CA ALA A 502 35.42 -0.32 -18.27
C ALA A 502 35.17 1.04 -18.93
N HIS A 503 34.13 1.14 -19.75
CA HIS A 503 33.75 2.36 -20.46
C HIS A 503 33.39 3.52 -19.53
N ILE A 504 32.55 3.27 -18.50
CA ILE A 504 32.21 4.28 -17.49
C ILE A 504 33.45 4.77 -16.75
N THR A 505 34.36 3.84 -16.43
CA THR A 505 35.60 4.16 -15.72
C THR A 505 36.51 5.04 -16.57
N GLU A 506 36.69 4.69 -17.84
CA GLU A 506 37.43 5.50 -18.81
C GLU A 506 36.81 6.91 -18.95
N ARG A 507 35.49 7.00 -19.14
CA ARG A 507 34.78 8.28 -19.27
C ARG A 507 34.92 9.15 -18.02
N ARG A 508 34.85 8.58 -16.82
CA ARG A 508 35.08 9.30 -15.56
C ARG A 508 36.52 9.81 -15.44
N GLN A 509 37.50 9.02 -15.88
CA GLN A 509 38.91 9.43 -15.89
C GLN A 509 39.15 10.57 -16.87
N GLU A 510 38.56 10.50 -18.06
CA GLU A 510 38.62 11.56 -19.07
C GLU A 510 38.09 12.90 -18.52
N VAL A 511 36.87 12.91 -17.97
CA VAL A 511 36.26 14.13 -17.43
C VAL A 511 37.13 14.73 -16.32
N LYS A 512 37.70 13.88 -15.44
CA LYS A 512 38.63 14.32 -14.39
C LYS A 512 39.89 14.94 -14.95
N ALA A 513 40.52 14.31 -15.94
CA ALA A 513 41.77 14.76 -16.55
C ALA A 513 41.62 16.11 -17.27
N ILE A 514 40.50 16.32 -17.97
CA ILE A 514 40.25 17.59 -18.66
C ILE A 514 39.91 18.70 -17.64
N LEU A 515 39.08 18.41 -16.63
CA LEU A 515 38.71 19.42 -15.62
C LEU A 515 39.86 19.78 -14.66
N SER A 516 40.82 18.89 -14.42
CA SER A 516 42.01 19.21 -13.63
C SER A 516 42.91 20.25 -14.31
N GLU A 517 42.90 20.29 -15.64
CA GLU A 517 43.67 21.26 -16.43
C GLU A 517 42.85 22.48 -16.86
N ALA A 518 41.56 22.54 -16.54
CA ALA A 518 40.65 23.58 -17.02
C ALA A 518 40.90 24.96 -16.40
N SER A 519 41.56 25.04 -15.24
CA SER A 519 41.77 26.29 -14.53
C SER A 519 42.85 27.15 -15.19
N VAL A 520 42.59 28.45 -15.31
CA VAL A 520 43.53 29.47 -15.79
C VAL A 520 44.09 30.19 -14.57
N HIS A 521 45.41 30.17 -14.38
CA HIS A 521 46.06 30.57 -13.13
C HIS A 521 46.47 32.05 -13.13
N LEU A 522 46.91 32.56 -14.28
CA LEU A 522 47.31 33.95 -14.47
C LEU A 522 46.29 34.67 -15.35
N ALA A 523 46.07 35.96 -15.11
CA ALA A 523 45.10 36.76 -15.90
C ALA A 523 45.53 36.96 -17.36
N GLU A 524 46.83 36.80 -17.65
CA GLU A 524 47.46 37.03 -18.96
C GLU A 524 47.58 35.76 -19.81
N GLU A 525 47.23 34.59 -19.26
CA GLU A 525 47.25 33.32 -19.99
C GLU A 525 46.14 33.26 -21.05
N PRO A 526 46.39 32.66 -22.23
CA PRO A 526 45.36 32.48 -23.25
C PRO A 526 44.27 31.52 -22.77
N PHE A 527 43.01 31.92 -22.94
CA PHE A 527 41.85 31.16 -22.50
C PHE A 527 40.69 31.24 -23.50
N PHE A 528 39.72 30.34 -23.32
CA PHE A 528 38.50 30.30 -24.12
C PHE A 528 37.25 30.35 -23.23
N TRP A 529 36.15 30.86 -23.79
CA TRP A 529 34.84 30.86 -23.16
C TRP A 529 34.05 29.62 -23.56
N VAL A 530 33.47 28.95 -22.56
CA VAL A 530 32.61 27.77 -22.76
C VAL A 530 31.29 27.95 -22.04
N SER A 531 30.19 27.56 -22.68
CA SER A 531 28.87 27.52 -22.04
C SER A 531 28.87 26.61 -20.81
N VAL A 532 28.35 27.13 -19.69
CA VAL A 532 28.17 26.36 -18.44
C VAL A 532 27.23 25.18 -18.66
N ASP A 533 26.18 25.37 -19.44
CA ASP A 533 25.14 24.36 -19.65
C ASP A 533 25.70 23.18 -20.44
N TRP A 534 26.43 23.47 -21.51
CA TRP A 534 27.14 22.45 -22.27
C TRP A 534 28.16 21.69 -21.41
N LEU A 535 29.00 22.41 -20.65
CA LEU A 535 30.03 21.79 -19.82
C LEU A 535 29.44 20.88 -18.72
N ARG A 536 28.28 21.25 -18.17
CA ARG A 536 27.54 20.41 -17.20
C ARG A 536 26.99 19.14 -17.84
N GLN A 537 26.39 19.26 -19.03
CA GLN A 537 25.85 18.12 -19.76
C GLN A 537 26.97 17.16 -20.16
N TRP A 538 28.05 17.68 -20.74
CA TRP A 538 29.23 16.90 -21.12
C TRP A 538 29.84 16.16 -19.92
N ALA A 539 30.04 16.84 -18.78
CA ALA A 539 30.65 16.24 -17.60
C ALA A 539 29.81 15.13 -16.93
N ASP A 540 28.52 15.03 -17.26
CA ASP A 540 27.60 14.03 -16.69
C ASP A 540 27.08 13.01 -17.72
N ASN A 541 27.52 13.10 -18.99
CA ASN A 541 27.09 12.20 -20.06
C ASN A 541 27.87 10.88 -20.07
N ILE A 542 27.14 9.78 -20.29
CA ILE A 542 27.61 8.42 -20.51
C ILE A 542 27.43 8.15 -22.02
N ASP A 543 28.42 8.53 -22.83
CA ASP A 543 28.35 8.32 -24.29
C ASP A 543 28.42 6.80 -24.59
N LEU A 544 27.29 6.11 -24.80
CA LEU A 544 27.24 4.64 -24.95
C LEU A 544 27.47 4.18 -26.41
N PRO A 545 28.57 3.47 -26.73
CA PRO A 545 28.96 3.16 -28.12
C PRO A 545 27.97 2.26 -28.89
N TRP A 546 27.28 1.33 -28.22
CA TRP A 546 26.42 0.33 -28.89
C TRP A 546 24.98 0.80 -29.16
N THR A 547 24.58 1.96 -28.63
CA THR A 547 23.19 2.47 -28.80
C THR A 547 22.95 3.11 -30.17
N GLY A 548 23.96 3.13 -31.05
CA GLY A 548 23.88 3.77 -32.37
C GLY A 548 23.70 5.29 -32.31
N ASN A 549 23.63 5.88 -31.13
CA ASN A 549 23.47 7.32 -30.92
C ASN A 549 24.85 7.98 -30.91
N THR A 550 25.41 8.19 -32.11
CA THR A 550 26.68 8.88 -32.34
C THR A 550 26.55 10.41 -32.27
N ASN A 551 25.62 10.95 -31.48
CA ASN A 551 25.55 12.38 -31.21
C ASN A 551 26.65 12.76 -30.19
N LEU A 552 27.90 12.81 -30.68
CA LEU A 552 28.97 13.53 -30.00
C LEU A 552 28.44 14.93 -29.67
N LEU A 553 28.38 15.28 -28.38
CA LEU A 553 28.01 16.63 -27.95
C LEU A 553 29.08 17.60 -28.43
N HIS A 554 28.86 18.17 -29.61
CA HIS A 554 29.69 19.28 -30.11
C HIS A 554 29.65 20.43 -29.12
N VAL A 555 30.79 21.08 -28.89
CA VAL A 555 30.83 22.28 -28.04
C VAL A 555 29.96 23.37 -28.67
N ASP A 556 28.87 23.72 -27.98
CA ASP A 556 27.94 24.77 -28.40
C ASP A 556 28.04 26.00 -27.50
N ASN A 557 28.59 27.06 -28.07
CA ASN A 557 28.74 28.36 -27.42
C ASN A 557 27.73 29.41 -27.91
N SER A 558 26.74 29.02 -28.73
CA SER A 558 25.78 29.95 -29.34
C SER A 558 24.95 30.67 -28.26
N SER A 559 24.67 29.99 -27.15
CA SER A 559 23.98 30.54 -25.98
C SER A 559 24.70 31.74 -25.34
N ILE A 560 26.03 31.78 -25.40
CA ILE A 560 26.85 32.83 -24.80
C ILE A 560 27.31 33.91 -25.79
N GLN A 561 27.08 33.70 -27.09
CA GLN A 561 27.34 34.69 -28.13
C GLN A 561 26.25 35.78 -28.15
N CYS A 562 26.63 37.04 -28.36
CA CYS A 562 25.71 38.15 -28.58
C CYS A 562 25.44 38.35 -30.08
N SER A 563 24.50 39.24 -30.42
CA SER A 563 24.19 39.57 -31.82
C SER A 563 25.38 40.13 -32.60
N HIS A 564 26.39 40.69 -31.92
CA HIS A 564 27.64 41.17 -32.52
C HIS A 564 28.70 40.07 -32.72
N GLY A 565 28.36 38.79 -32.48
CA GLY A 565 29.28 37.66 -32.64
C GLY A 565 30.29 37.48 -31.50
N LYS A 566 30.24 38.32 -30.48
CA LYS A 566 31.14 38.36 -29.31
C LYS A 566 30.43 37.93 -28.02
N VAL A 567 31.10 37.98 -26.89
CA VAL A 567 30.56 37.65 -25.56
C VAL A 567 30.08 38.93 -24.87
N ALA A 568 28.87 38.91 -24.30
CA ALA A 568 28.34 40.04 -23.54
C ALA A 568 28.55 39.88 -22.03
N VAL A 569 28.82 41.00 -21.34
CA VAL A 569 29.09 41.05 -19.89
C VAL A 569 27.92 40.54 -19.04
N HIS A 570 26.66 40.84 -19.37
CA HIS A 570 25.50 40.27 -18.69
C HIS A 570 25.39 38.73 -18.79
N LYS A 571 26.13 38.08 -19.71
CA LYS A 571 26.15 36.61 -19.85
C LYS A 571 27.23 35.93 -19.01
N VAL A 572 28.07 36.67 -18.27
CA VAL A 572 29.21 36.13 -17.49
C VAL A 572 28.81 34.96 -16.57
N SER A 573 27.58 34.95 -16.05
CA SER A 573 27.10 33.85 -15.20
C SER A 573 26.84 32.51 -15.93
N CYS A 574 26.78 32.54 -17.25
CA CYS A 574 26.46 31.42 -18.12
C CYS A 574 27.69 30.85 -18.86
N MET A 575 28.88 31.38 -18.58
CA MET A 575 30.14 30.95 -19.21
C MET A 575 31.21 30.58 -18.19
N LYS A 576 32.17 29.77 -18.62
CA LYS A 576 33.38 29.42 -17.87
C LYS A 576 34.62 29.74 -18.69
N ARG A 577 35.68 30.11 -17.97
CA ARG A 577 36.99 30.41 -18.54
C ARG A 577 37.84 29.15 -18.47
N ILE A 578 38.10 28.52 -19.61
CA ILE A 578 38.91 27.30 -19.72
C ILE A 578 40.30 27.61 -20.28
N SER A 579 41.32 26.92 -19.79
CA SER A 579 42.68 26.99 -20.32
C SER A 579 42.77 26.54 -21.78
N SER A 580 43.78 27.03 -22.49
CA SER A 580 44.05 26.64 -23.88
C SER A 580 44.33 25.13 -24.04
N THR A 581 44.95 24.50 -23.04
CA THR A 581 45.23 23.06 -23.02
C THR A 581 43.96 22.23 -22.93
N ALA A 582 43.08 22.54 -21.98
CA ALA A 582 41.82 21.82 -21.82
C ALA A 582 40.84 22.12 -22.96
N TRP A 583 40.83 23.35 -23.50
CA TRP A 583 40.08 23.68 -24.73
C TRP A 583 40.53 22.84 -25.92
N SER A 584 41.84 22.70 -26.14
CA SER A 584 42.38 21.92 -27.25
C SER A 584 41.97 20.44 -27.16
N LYS A 585 41.94 19.87 -25.94
CA LYS A 585 41.46 18.51 -25.68
C LYS A 585 39.96 18.34 -25.96
N LEU A 586 39.15 19.33 -25.61
CA LEU A 586 37.71 19.31 -25.92
C LEU A 586 37.47 19.47 -27.42
N LEU A 587 38.15 20.41 -28.08
CA LEU A 587 37.97 20.71 -29.50
C LEU A 587 38.42 19.56 -30.40
N SER A 588 39.52 18.88 -30.08
CA SER A 588 40.02 17.76 -30.88
C SER A 588 39.08 16.56 -30.89
N ARG A 589 38.37 16.31 -29.77
CA ARG A 589 37.49 15.16 -29.60
C ARG A 589 36.02 15.45 -29.92
N TYR A 590 35.54 16.64 -29.57
CA TYR A 590 34.12 17.01 -29.69
C TYR A 590 33.86 18.08 -30.75
N GLY A 591 34.88 18.72 -31.33
CA GLY A 591 34.67 19.88 -32.21
C GLY A 591 33.97 21.05 -31.50
N GLY A 592 33.52 22.05 -32.25
CA GLY A 592 32.74 23.14 -31.65
C GLY A 592 32.69 24.44 -32.42
N ARG A 593 31.58 25.16 -32.27
CA ARG A 593 31.37 26.54 -32.77
C ARG A 593 30.35 27.26 -31.86
N PRO A 594 30.40 28.59 -31.77
CA PRO A 594 31.51 29.47 -32.14
C PRO A 594 32.72 29.31 -31.19
N ILE A 595 33.92 29.54 -31.72
CA ILE A 595 35.15 29.61 -30.91
C ILE A 595 35.22 31.03 -30.35
N LEU A 596 35.22 31.16 -29.02
CA LEU A 596 35.22 32.45 -28.32
C LEU A 596 36.46 32.52 -27.45
N SER A 597 37.45 33.29 -27.87
CA SER A 597 38.71 33.54 -27.19
C SER A 597 38.58 34.58 -26.08
N GLY A 598 39.64 34.77 -25.29
CA GLY A 598 39.68 35.80 -24.25
C GLY A 598 39.48 37.23 -24.75
N ASP A 599 39.76 37.50 -26.03
CA ASP A 599 39.63 38.83 -26.65
C ASP A 599 38.23 39.09 -27.23
N ASP A 600 37.35 38.08 -27.22
CA ASP A 600 36.01 38.16 -27.81
C ASP A 600 34.97 38.82 -26.87
N TYR A 601 35.36 39.81 -26.07
CA TYR A 601 34.41 40.62 -25.29
C TYR A 601 33.72 41.70 -26.16
N CYS A 602 32.44 41.95 -25.90
CA CYS A 602 31.66 42.92 -26.66
C CYS A 602 31.64 44.30 -25.99
N ILE A 603 32.36 45.27 -26.58
CA ILE A 603 32.41 46.67 -26.11
C ILE A 603 31.06 47.37 -26.30
N GLU A 604 30.35 47.09 -27.40
CA GLU A 604 29.04 47.71 -27.68
C GLU A 604 28.00 47.31 -26.63
N CYS A 605 27.93 46.01 -26.29
CA CYS A 605 27.07 45.53 -25.20
C CYS A 605 27.49 46.12 -23.84
N LEU A 606 28.77 46.37 -23.61
CA LEU A 606 29.27 47.00 -22.37
C LEU A 606 28.83 48.47 -22.25
N LYS A 607 28.95 49.23 -23.34
CA LYS A 607 28.49 50.63 -23.41
C LYS A 607 26.98 50.73 -23.28
N GLU A 608 26.25 49.80 -23.87
CA GLU A 608 24.80 49.66 -23.69
C GLU A 608 24.45 49.36 -22.23
N GLU A 609 25.15 48.43 -21.58
CA GLU A 609 24.95 48.12 -20.17
C GLU A 609 25.26 49.31 -19.26
N ALA A 610 26.33 50.07 -19.55
CA ALA A 610 26.65 51.31 -18.84
C ALA A 610 25.58 52.40 -19.02
N ARG A 611 25.07 52.60 -20.24
CA ARG A 611 23.96 53.53 -20.53
C ARG A 611 22.68 53.12 -19.79
N ASN A 612 22.34 51.84 -19.83
CA ASN A 612 21.17 51.29 -19.15
C ASN A 612 21.30 51.42 -17.62
N PHE A 613 22.50 51.18 -17.08
CA PHE A 613 22.77 51.33 -15.65
C PHE A 613 22.58 52.77 -15.16
N VAL A 614 23.14 53.76 -15.86
CA VAL A 614 23.01 55.18 -15.46
C VAL A 614 21.57 55.68 -15.65
N SER A 615 20.92 55.30 -16.74
CA SER A 615 19.52 55.68 -16.98
C SER A 615 18.58 55.09 -15.93
N ALA A 616 18.84 53.85 -15.49
CA ALA A 616 18.07 53.22 -14.40
C ALA A 616 18.32 53.89 -13.04
N ASP A 617 19.52 54.43 -12.82
CA ASP A 617 19.90 55.08 -11.57
C ASP A 617 19.31 56.49 -11.45
N ASP A 618 19.40 57.30 -12.52
CA ASP A 618 18.73 58.62 -12.61
C ASP A 618 17.20 58.47 -12.45
N TYR A 619 16.63 57.43 -13.05
CA TYR A 619 15.23 57.08 -12.85
C TYR A 619 14.89 56.74 -11.39
N ARG A 620 15.75 56.00 -10.68
CA ARG A 620 15.55 55.65 -9.26
C ARG A 620 15.54 56.89 -8.37
N ASP A 621 16.46 57.82 -8.59
CA ASP A 621 16.56 59.06 -7.81
C ASP A 621 15.38 59.99 -8.07
N ARG A 622 15.00 60.20 -9.34
CA ARG A 622 13.79 60.98 -9.71
C ARG A 622 12.51 60.33 -9.14
N ARG A 623 12.40 59.00 -9.19
CA ARG A 623 11.26 58.25 -8.62
C ARG A 623 11.15 58.41 -7.10
N ALA A 624 12.27 58.44 -6.38
CA ALA A 624 12.28 58.63 -4.93
C ALA A 624 11.74 60.01 -4.53
N ALA A 625 12.10 61.07 -5.25
CA ALA A 625 11.55 62.41 -5.05
C ALA A 625 10.04 62.48 -5.37
N MET A 626 9.62 61.89 -6.50
CA MET A 626 8.22 61.93 -6.94
C MET A 626 7.27 61.10 -6.06
N LYS A 627 7.79 60.12 -5.32
CA LYS A 627 7.02 59.33 -4.34
C LYS A 627 6.35 60.21 -3.27
N GLN A 628 7.05 61.23 -2.79
CA GLN A 628 6.53 62.14 -1.76
C GLN A 628 5.34 62.97 -2.28
N PHE A 629 5.41 63.42 -3.54
CA PHE A 629 4.33 64.16 -4.20
C PHE A 629 3.08 63.28 -4.39
N ALA A 630 3.26 62.01 -4.77
CA ALA A 630 2.16 61.06 -4.97
C ALA A 630 1.44 60.71 -3.66
N GLU A 631 2.17 60.53 -2.56
CA GLU A 631 1.60 60.29 -1.23
C GLU A 631 0.78 61.50 -0.74
N ALA A 632 1.27 62.73 -0.98
CA ALA A 632 0.55 63.96 -0.64
C ALA A 632 -0.71 64.18 -1.50
N ALA A 633 -0.68 63.83 -2.79
CA ALA A 633 -1.84 63.88 -3.68
C ALA A 633 -2.95 62.91 -3.25
N LEU A 634 -2.61 61.68 -2.84
CA LEU A 634 -3.58 60.71 -2.33
C LEU A 634 -4.26 61.14 -1.02
N ALA A 635 -3.56 61.96 -0.22
CA ALA A 635 -4.06 62.55 1.02
C ALA A 635 -4.91 63.82 0.80
N GLY A 636 -5.08 64.29 -0.44
CA GLY A 636 -5.95 65.43 -0.77
C GLY A 636 -5.41 66.80 -0.34
N LYS A 637 -4.09 66.93 -0.15
CA LYS A 637 -3.46 68.13 0.44
C LYS A 637 -3.10 69.24 -0.55
N TRP A 638 -3.51 69.15 -1.82
CA TRP A 638 -3.11 70.07 -2.87
C TRP A 638 -4.32 70.86 -3.39
N THR A 639 -4.28 72.18 -3.24
CA THR A 639 -5.35 73.10 -3.69
C THR A 639 -4.85 74.23 -4.59
N ASP A 640 -3.53 74.37 -4.79
CA ASP A 640 -2.93 75.44 -5.61
C ASP A 640 -2.14 74.89 -6.81
N GLY A 641 -2.38 75.50 -7.98
CA GLY A 641 -1.65 75.23 -9.24
C GLY A 641 -2.47 74.51 -10.32
N LYS A 642 -1.84 74.24 -11.48
CA LYS A 642 -2.43 73.41 -12.55
C LYS A 642 -2.47 71.95 -12.10
N LEU A 643 -3.68 71.39 -11.97
CA LEU A 643 -3.91 70.03 -11.48
C LEU A 643 -4.41 69.11 -12.59
N TYR A 644 -3.96 67.86 -12.53
CA TYR A 644 -4.29 66.80 -13.49
C TYR A 644 -4.95 65.62 -12.80
N TYR A 645 -5.89 64.96 -13.48
CA TYR A 645 -6.53 63.75 -12.95
C TYR A 645 -5.75 62.49 -13.28
N VAL A 646 -5.48 61.67 -12.25
CA VAL A 646 -4.87 60.34 -12.34
C VAL A 646 -5.77 59.33 -11.63
N SER A 647 -5.80 58.09 -12.11
CA SER A 647 -6.53 57.01 -11.41
C SER A 647 -5.95 56.78 -10.01
N ARG A 648 -6.82 56.79 -9.00
CA ARG A 648 -6.45 56.58 -7.59
C ARG A 648 -5.89 55.18 -7.35
N THR A 649 -6.46 54.16 -8.01
CA THR A 649 -6.01 52.77 -7.88
C THR A 649 -4.64 52.59 -8.53
N TRP A 650 -4.47 53.18 -9.72
CA TRP A 650 -3.21 53.18 -10.45
C TRP A 650 -2.08 53.83 -9.64
N LEU A 651 -2.30 55.02 -9.09
CA LEU A 651 -1.28 55.74 -8.31
C LEU A 651 -0.87 54.98 -7.04
N ASN A 652 -1.81 54.30 -6.37
CA ASN A 652 -1.51 53.44 -5.22
C ASN A 652 -0.65 52.22 -5.60
N HIS A 653 -0.93 51.60 -6.75
CA HIS A 653 -0.13 50.48 -7.24
C HIS A 653 1.29 50.93 -7.60
N TRP A 654 1.41 52.07 -8.27
CA TRP A 654 2.70 52.68 -8.61
C TRP A 654 3.58 52.97 -7.38
N LEU A 655 2.98 53.46 -6.27
CA LEU A 655 3.68 53.72 -5.00
C LEU A 655 4.22 52.46 -4.31
N ARG A 656 3.49 51.34 -4.39
CA ARG A 656 3.82 50.08 -3.71
C ARG A 656 4.86 49.24 -4.46
N ARG A 657 5.13 49.54 -5.73
CA ARG A 657 6.03 48.77 -6.60
C ARG A 657 7.50 48.90 -6.13
N LYS A 658 8.14 47.75 -5.84
CA LYS A 658 9.57 47.69 -5.45
C LYS A 658 10.51 47.54 -6.65
N ASN A 659 10.14 46.73 -7.65
CA ASN A 659 10.90 46.49 -8.89
C ASN A 659 10.07 46.86 -10.13
N VAL A 660 10.68 47.55 -11.09
CA VAL A 660 10.02 48.08 -12.30
C VAL A 660 9.75 46.98 -13.34
N ASP A 661 10.46 45.84 -13.32
CA ASP A 661 10.40 44.84 -14.41
C ASP A 661 9.26 43.80 -14.35
N ASN A 662 8.44 43.76 -13.29
CA ASN A 662 7.31 42.82 -13.21
C ASN A 662 6.02 43.43 -13.74
N ARG A 663 5.43 42.85 -14.80
CA ARG A 663 4.14 43.30 -15.39
C ARG A 663 2.99 43.29 -14.37
N CYS A 664 2.17 44.34 -14.37
CA CYS A 664 1.03 44.53 -13.45
C CYS A 664 -0.06 45.38 -14.13
N ASP A 665 -1.30 45.36 -13.63
CA ASP A 665 -2.45 46.15 -14.14
C ASP A 665 -2.19 47.67 -14.23
N ALA A 666 -1.11 48.17 -13.64
CA ALA A 666 -0.63 49.55 -13.81
C ALA A 666 0.05 49.84 -15.17
N ASP A 667 0.28 48.83 -16.02
CA ASP A 667 0.90 49.01 -17.33
C ASP A 667 -0.09 49.50 -18.42
N ALA A 668 -1.33 49.85 -18.04
CA ALA A 668 -2.36 50.45 -18.90
C ALA A 668 -2.26 51.99 -19.01
N GLY A 669 -1.40 52.65 -18.23
CA GLY A 669 -1.23 54.11 -18.24
C GLY A 669 -2.03 54.83 -17.14
N PRO A 670 -1.57 56.02 -16.68
CA PRO A 670 -2.08 56.71 -15.49
C PRO A 670 -3.54 57.18 -15.59
N THR A 671 -4.06 57.34 -16.81
CA THR A 671 -5.43 57.82 -17.07
C THR A 671 -6.31 56.81 -17.79
N ALA A 672 -5.82 55.62 -18.14
CA ALA A 672 -6.60 54.63 -18.89
C ALA A 672 -7.89 54.20 -18.20
N SER A 673 -7.87 53.97 -16.88
CA SER A 673 -9.09 53.63 -16.12
C SER A 673 -10.09 54.80 -15.97
N LEU A 674 -9.69 56.01 -16.37
CA LEU A 674 -10.52 57.20 -16.35
C LEU A 674 -11.12 57.51 -17.72
N ARG A 675 -10.80 56.73 -18.76
CA ARG A 675 -11.25 56.97 -20.13
C ARG A 675 -12.44 56.07 -20.46
N CYS A 676 -13.47 56.63 -21.09
CA CYS A 676 -14.54 55.81 -21.68
C CYS A 676 -14.17 55.32 -23.08
N SER A 677 -14.91 54.34 -23.62
CA SER A 677 -14.78 53.89 -25.02
C SER A 677 -14.88 55.05 -26.02
N HIS A 678 -15.64 56.10 -25.69
CA HIS A 678 -15.82 57.31 -26.49
C HIS A 678 -14.64 58.32 -26.41
N GLY A 679 -13.61 58.04 -25.61
CA GLY A 679 -12.41 58.87 -25.51
C GLY A 679 -12.50 60.11 -24.62
N ASN A 680 -13.59 60.25 -23.86
CA ASN A 680 -13.81 61.33 -22.90
C ASN A 680 -13.64 60.84 -21.45
N LEU A 681 -13.62 61.78 -20.49
CA LEU A 681 -13.47 61.47 -19.07
C LEU A 681 -14.68 60.68 -18.55
N LEU A 682 -14.44 59.51 -17.98
CA LEU A 682 -15.47 58.63 -17.45
C LEU A 682 -16.10 59.25 -16.17
N PRO A 683 -17.43 59.23 -16.01
CA PRO A 683 -18.07 59.74 -14.79
C PRO A 683 -17.57 59.04 -13.53
N GLU A 684 -17.44 59.79 -12.44
CA GLU A 684 -16.86 59.30 -11.18
C GLU A 684 -17.70 58.18 -10.52
N GLN A 685 -18.98 58.09 -10.90
CA GLN A 685 -19.91 57.03 -10.50
C GLN A 685 -19.58 55.67 -11.14
N ALA A 686 -18.84 55.66 -12.27
CA ALA A 686 -18.49 54.47 -13.01
C ALA A 686 -17.50 53.57 -12.21
N PRO A 687 -17.58 52.23 -12.34
CA PRO A 687 -16.66 51.31 -11.67
C PRO A 687 -15.20 51.58 -12.11
N GLY A 688 -14.29 51.74 -11.16
CA GLY A 688 -12.86 51.96 -11.45
C GLY A 688 -12.46 53.41 -11.77
N ALA A 689 -13.42 54.32 -11.96
CA ALA A 689 -13.18 55.72 -12.37
C ALA A 689 -12.77 56.68 -11.23
N LYS A 690 -12.27 56.16 -10.11
CA LYS A 690 -11.88 56.99 -8.96
C LYS A 690 -10.63 57.80 -9.32
N ARG A 691 -10.77 59.13 -9.40
CA ARG A 691 -9.70 60.05 -9.80
C ARG A 691 -9.09 60.80 -8.60
N VAL A 692 -7.84 61.21 -8.74
CA VAL A 692 -7.08 62.04 -7.78
C VAL A 692 -6.38 63.14 -8.55
N GLN A 693 -6.34 64.34 -7.95
CA GLN A 693 -5.62 65.48 -8.50
C GLN A 693 -4.14 65.41 -8.13
N VAL A 694 -3.28 65.52 -9.14
CA VAL A 694 -1.82 65.55 -8.98
C VAL A 694 -1.25 66.86 -9.54
N PRO A 695 -0.15 67.38 -8.98
CA PRO A 695 0.54 68.55 -9.53
C PRO A 695 1.22 68.23 -10.87
N GLU A 696 1.42 69.27 -11.69
CA GLU A 696 2.03 69.19 -13.03
C GLU A 696 3.39 68.46 -13.04
N SER A 697 4.25 68.70 -12.05
CA SER A 697 5.57 68.05 -11.95
C SER A 697 5.47 66.52 -11.82
N LEU A 698 4.53 66.03 -11.02
CA LEU A 698 4.29 64.59 -10.86
C LEU A 698 3.63 64.01 -12.11
N TRP A 699 2.66 64.72 -12.71
CA TRP A 699 2.02 64.28 -13.95
C TRP A 699 3.03 64.11 -15.09
N LEU A 700 3.90 65.10 -15.32
CA LEU A 700 4.92 65.04 -16.36
C LEU A 700 5.90 63.88 -16.15
N PHE A 701 6.32 63.62 -14.91
CA PHE A 701 7.19 62.47 -14.59
C PHE A 701 6.51 61.11 -14.84
N LEU A 702 5.23 60.97 -14.46
CA LEU A 702 4.46 59.75 -14.69
C LEU A 702 4.22 59.51 -16.19
N LEU A 703 3.98 60.58 -16.94
CA LEU A 703 3.80 60.56 -18.39
C LEU A 703 5.10 60.15 -19.10
N GLU A 704 6.24 60.74 -18.73
CA GLU A 704 7.57 60.39 -19.25
C GLU A 704 7.92 58.92 -18.97
N SER A 705 7.64 58.44 -17.75
CA SER A 705 7.85 57.05 -17.36
C SER A 705 6.96 56.06 -18.13
N ALA A 706 5.69 56.42 -18.37
CA ALA A 706 4.73 55.59 -19.07
C ALA A 706 5.07 55.50 -20.57
N ASN A 707 5.43 56.62 -21.19
CA ASN A 707 5.83 56.69 -22.60
C ASN A 707 7.14 55.93 -22.88
N ALA A 708 8.07 55.91 -21.92
CA ALA A 708 9.32 55.13 -22.04
C ALA A 708 9.09 53.61 -21.95
N ALA A 709 8.04 53.15 -21.26
CA ALA A 709 7.73 51.72 -21.11
C ALA A 709 6.92 51.13 -22.27
N LYS A 710 6.11 51.95 -22.97
CA LYS A 710 5.34 51.58 -24.17
C LYS A 710 5.15 52.80 -25.06
N ALA A 711 6.02 52.98 -26.05
CA ALA A 711 5.93 54.10 -26.99
C ALA A 711 4.69 54.02 -27.92
N ASP A 712 4.14 52.82 -28.13
CA ASP A 712 3.06 52.56 -29.10
C ASP A 712 1.64 52.76 -28.56
N ASP A 713 1.46 53.01 -27.24
CA ASP A 713 0.13 53.06 -26.60
C ASP A 713 -0.21 54.49 -26.10
N LEU A 714 -0.33 55.43 -27.04
CA LEU A 714 -0.63 56.85 -26.77
C LEU A 714 -2.01 57.10 -26.13
N LEU A 715 -2.88 56.08 -26.06
CA LEU A 715 -4.26 56.19 -25.59
C LEU A 715 -4.40 56.12 -24.05
N GLY A 716 -3.45 55.50 -23.34
CA GLY A 716 -3.46 55.37 -21.87
C GLY A 716 -2.92 56.57 -21.09
N CYS A 717 -2.46 57.61 -21.80
CA CYS A 717 -1.76 58.78 -21.29
C CYS A 717 -2.45 60.12 -21.62
N GLN A 718 -3.72 60.08 -22.04
CA GLN A 718 -4.49 61.26 -22.42
C GLN A 718 -4.66 62.21 -21.22
N VAL A 719 -4.48 63.52 -21.46
CA VAL A 719 -4.45 64.57 -20.42
C VAL A 719 -5.87 64.95 -20.02
N PHE A 720 -6.21 64.82 -18.74
CA PHE A 720 -7.45 65.32 -18.16
C PHE A 720 -7.15 66.37 -17.10
N HIS A 721 -7.56 67.61 -17.37
CA HIS A 721 -7.44 68.72 -16.43
C HIS A 721 -8.52 68.64 -15.34
N SER A 722 -8.31 69.34 -14.23
CA SER A 722 -9.34 69.53 -13.18
C SER A 722 -10.69 69.99 -13.72
N ASP A 723 -10.70 70.68 -14.86
CA ASP A 723 -11.88 71.35 -15.42
C ASP A 723 -12.58 70.49 -16.50
N SER A 724 -12.05 69.29 -16.79
CA SER A 724 -12.59 68.39 -17.80
C SER A 724 -13.96 67.82 -17.37
N GLN A 725 -14.96 68.00 -18.24
CA GLN A 725 -16.33 67.52 -18.00
C GLN A 725 -16.46 66.01 -18.27
N PRO A 726 -17.31 65.27 -17.52
CA PRO A 726 -17.56 63.86 -17.74
C PRO A 726 -18.28 63.58 -19.08
N CYS A 727 -18.08 62.39 -19.63
CA CYS A 727 -18.73 61.94 -20.86
C CYS A 727 -20.26 61.86 -20.68
N LYS A 728 -20.99 62.66 -21.47
CA LYS A 728 -22.44 62.77 -21.40
C LYS A 728 -23.17 61.45 -21.72
N THR A 729 -22.75 60.74 -22.77
CA THR A 729 -23.31 59.44 -23.17
C THR A 729 -23.13 58.38 -22.08
N CYS A 730 -21.93 58.26 -21.50
CA CYS A 730 -21.70 57.32 -20.41
C CYS A 730 -22.44 57.74 -19.12
N TYR A 731 -22.66 59.03 -18.91
CA TYR A 731 -23.45 59.52 -17.77
C TYR A 731 -24.93 59.16 -17.92
N GLU A 732 -25.49 59.32 -19.13
CA GLU A 732 -26.86 58.91 -19.47
C GLU A 732 -27.03 57.39 -19.39
N GLU A 733 -26.10 56.60 -19.96
CA GLU A 733 -26.07 55.13 -19.86
C GLU A 733 -25.93 54.64 -18.41
N LEU A 734 -25.05 55.25 -17.61
CA LEU A 734 -24.91 54.92 -16.19
C LEU A 734 -26.14 55.32 -15.37
N SER A 735 -26.89 56.33 -15.82
CA SER A 735 -28.17 56.73 -15.22
C SER A 735 -29.29 55.75 -15.57
N GLU A 736 -29.37 55.26 -16.81
CA GLU A 736 -30.29 54.18 -17.22
C GLU A 736 -29.93 52.85 -16.55
N VAL A 737 -28.65 52.51 -16.46
CA VAL A 737 -28.16 51.34 -15.72
C VAL A 737 -28.42 51.51 -14.22
N ALA A 738 -28.34 52.73 -13.67
CA ALA A 738 -28.71 52.99 -12.27
C ALA A 738 -30.22 52.85 -12.03
N SER A 739 -31.08 53.23 -12.97
CA SER A 739 -32.53 52.99 -12.86
C SER A 739 -32.91 51.52 -13.05
N LEU A 740 -32.27 50.81 -13.98
CA LEU A 740 -32.47 49.37 -14.20
C LEU A 740 -31.93 48.52 -13.04
N THR A 741 -30.74 48.85 -12.51
CA THR A 741 -30.18 48.21 -11.31
C THR A 741 -30.93 48.61 -10.04
N GLY A 742 -31.52 49.80 -9.99
CA GLY A 742 -32.47 50.22 -8.95
C GLY A 742 -33.71 49.34 -8.94
N SER A 743 -34.38 49.21 -10.08
CA SER A 743 -35.55 48.34 -10.27
C SER A 743 -35.25 46.86 -9.99
N LEU A 744 -34.09 46.35 -10.44
CA LEU A 744 -33.66 44.99 -10.15
C LEU A 744 -33.33 44.77 -8.67
N ARG A 745 -32.73 45.76 -7.99
CA ARG A 745 -32.48 45.71 -6.54
C ARG A 745 -33.78 45.75 -5.76
N GLU A 746 -34.73 46.55 -6.19
CA GLU A 746 -36.06 46.65 -5.59
C GLU A 746 -36.86 45.36 -5.79
N SER A 747 -36.79 44.76 -6.98
CA SER A 747 -37.35 43.44 -7.27
C SER A 747 -36.71 42.35 -6.40
N LYS A 748 -35.36 42.26 -6.35
CA LYS A 748 -34.65 41.29 -5.47
C LYS A 748 -34.94 41.52 -3.99
N LEU A 749 -35.10 42.77 -3.56
CA LEU A 749 -35.49 43.10 -2.19
C LEU A 749 -36.92 42.65 -1.90
N LYS A 750 -37.84 42.87 -2.84
CA LYS A 750 -39.22 42.41 -2.75
C LYS A 750 -39.29 40.88 -2.68
N GLN A 751 -38.52 40.14 -3.49
CA GLN A 751 -38.46 38.67 -3.39
C GLN A 751 -37.94 38.21 -2.02
N ARG A 752 -36.92 38.88 -1.45
CA ARG A 752 -36.43 38.58 -0.09
C ARG A 752 -37.46 38.84 0.99
N GLN A 753 -38.29 39.87 0.83
CA GLN A 753 -39.37 40.21 1.75
C GLN A 753 -40.54 39.23 1.60
N SER A 754 -40.96 38.93 0.37
CA SER A 754 -42.03 37.97 0.07
C SER A 754 -41.71 36.56 0.58
N HIS A 755 -40.46 36.12 0.39
CA HIS A 755 -39.99 34.78 0.75
C HIS A 755 -39.06 34.79 1.98
N GLU A 756 -39.38 35.62 2.99
CA GLU A 756 -38.50 35.86 4.14
C GLU A 756 -38.08 34.56 4.85
N ARG A 757 -39.00 33.60 4.99
CA ARG A 757 -38.74 32.31 5.66
C ARG A 757 -37.79 31.43 4.85
N LEU A 758 -38.03 31.29 3.54
CA LEU A 758 -37.20 30.51 2.62
C LEU A 758 -35.82 31.14 2.42
N PHE A 759 -35.75 32.47 2.40
CA PHE A 759 -34.51 33.24 2.30
C PHE A 759 -33.66 33.12 3.57
N SER A 760 -34.25 33.32 4.74
CA SER A 760 -33.55 33.27 6.04
C SER A 760 -33.10 31.86 6.44
N GLY A 761 -33.48 30.84 5.68
CA GLY A 761 -33.23 29.43 6.01
C GLY A 761 -33.96 28.99 7.29
N LYS A 762 -35.01 29.71 7.70
CA LYS A 762 -35.82 29.34 8.86
C LYS A 762 -36.59 28.07 8.53
N ILE A 763 -36.64 27.16 9.50
CA ILE A 763 -37.32 25.87 9.36
C ILE A 763 -38.82 26.12 9.17
N ILE A 764 -39.41 25.54 8.13
CA ILE A 764 -40.84 25.62 7.86
C ILE A 764 -41.55 24.51 8.63
N ASN A 765 -42.55 24.90 9.42
CA ASN A 765 -43.46 23.95 10.05
C ASN A 765 -44.45 23.45 8.99
N LEU A 766 -44.56 22.14 8.90
CA LEU A 766 -45.42 21.41 8.00
C LEU A 766 -46.60 20.86 8.81
N TYR A 767 -47.75 20.72 8.17
CA TYR A 767 -48.96 20.20 8.81
C TYR A 767 -49.57 19.12 7.90
N PRO A 768 -49.99 17.97 8.45
CA PRO A 768 -50.69 16.95 7.69
C PRO A 768 -51.98 17.49 7.07
N GLY A 769 -52.27 17.14 5.81
CA GLY A 769 -53.45 17.59 5.06
C GLY A 769 -53.32 18.95 4.35
N ASP A 770 -52.23 19.69 4.58
CA ASP A 770 -51.93 20.91 3.82
C ASP A 770 -51.26 20.58 2.47
N LYS A 771 -51.51 21.43 1.48
CA LYS A 771 -50.90 21.33 0.15
C LYS A 771 -49.57 22.07 0.09
N TYR A 772 -48.55 21.39 -0.40
CA TYR A 772 -47.20 21.92 -0.59
C TYR A 772 -46.71 21.68 -2.02
N PHE A 773 -45.55 22.25 -2.36
CA PHE A 773 -44.88 22.03 -3.64
C PHE A 773 -43.40 21.68 -3.47
N LEU A 774 -42.86 20.92 -4.43
CA LEU A 774 -41.47 20.45 -4.41
C LEU A 774 -40.60 21.21 -5.40
N VAL A 775 -39.46 21.72 -4.91
CA VAL A 775 -38.47 22.46 -5.71
C VAL A 775 -37.06 21.94 -5.41
N PRO A 776 -36.17 21.79 -6.41
CA PRO A 776 -34.79 21.35 -6.18
C PRO A 776 -34.01 22.25 -5.23
N SER A 777 -33.34 21.64 -4.25
CA SER A 777 -32.54 22.36 -3.25
C SER A 777 -31.36 23.11 -3.87
N LEU A 778 -30.80 22.57 -4.95
CA LEU A 778 -29.74 23.21 -5.73
C LEU A 778 -30.24 24.49 -6.42
N TRP A 779 -31.46 24.47 -6.98
CA TRP A 779 -32.07 25.64 -7.60
C TRP A 779 -32.36 26.73 -6.56
N LEU A 780 -32.93 26.37 -5.41
CA LEU A 780 -33.14 27.31 -4.30
C LEU A 780 -31.82 27.91 -3.79
N THR A 781 -30.73 27.15 -3.80
CA THR A 781 -29.40 27.66 -3.43
C THR A 781 -28.87 28.66 -4.46
N LYS A 782 -29.01 28.37 -5.76
CA LYS A 782 -28.70 29.32 -6.85
C LYS A 782 -29.56 30.59 -6.75
N TRP A 783 -30.87 30.45 -6.47
CA TRP A 783 -31.79 31.57 -6.27
C TRP A 783 -31.41 32.42 -5.05
N ARG A 784 -31.13 31.82 -3.89
CA ARG A 784 -30.63 32.53 -2.71
C ARG A 784 -29.35 33.30 -3.02
N ALA A 785 -28.40 32.70 -3.72
CA ALA A 785 -27.18 33.37 -4.13
C ALA A 785 -27.46 34.57 -5.06
N TYR A 786 -28.39 34.40 -6.03
CA TYR A 786 -28.82 35.43 -6.97
C TYR A 786 -29.51 36.62 -6.29
N ILE A 787 -30.41 36.37 -5.33
CA ILE A 787 -31.08 37.44 -4.60
C ILE A 787 -30.15 38.09 -3.58
N THR A 788 -29.16 37.37 -3.01
CA THR A 788 -28.23 37.92 -2.00
C THR A 788 -27.10 38.76 -2.62
N THR A 789 -26.77 38.54 -3.89
CA THR A 789 -25.69 39.29 -4.55
C THR A 789 -26.07 40.77 -4.67
N THR A 790 -25.44 41.61 -3.84
CA THR A 790 -25.52 43.07 -3.92
C THR A 790 -24.13 43.66 -4.11
N GLY A 791 -23.83 44.14 -5.32
CA GLY A 791 -22.55 44.78 -5.61
C GLY A 791 -22.29 45.00 -7.09
N LYS A 792 -21.27 45.81 -7.42
CA LYS A 792 -20.89 46.23 -8.78
C LYS A 792 -20.30 45.10 -9.68
N ASN A 793 -20.16 43.88 -9.16
CA ASN A 793 -19.73 42.70 -9.92
C ASN A 793 -20.88 41.68 -10.00
N SER A 794 -22.01 42.09 -10.57
CA SER A 794 -23.19 41.24 -10.76
C SER A 794 -23.02 40.36 -12.00
N SER A 795 -22.17 39.34 -11.91
CA SER A 795 -22.15 38.22 -12.86
C SER A 795 -22.68 36.92 -12.21
N SER A 796 -23.53 37.03 -11.18
CA SER A 796 -24.28 35.86 -10.73
C SER A 796 -25.30 35.53 -11.80
N VAL A 797 -25.09 34.38 -12.46
CA VAL A 797 -25.97 33.83 -13.48
C VAL A 797 -27.36 33.71 -12.88
N GLU A 798 -28.37 34.29 -13.55
CA GLU A 798 -29.76 34.14 -13.17
C GLU A 798 -30.12 32.64 -13.17
N PRO A 799 -30.79 32.12 -12.12
CA PRO A 799 -31.24 30.74 -12.09
C PRO A 799 -32.01 30.36 -13.35
N GLU A 800 -31.84 29.12 -13.79
CA GLU A 800 -32.60 28.55 -14.91
C GLU A 800 -34.10 28.67 -14.66
N CYS A 801 -34.89 28.80 -15.74
CA CYS A 801 -36.35 28.93 -15.64
C CYS A 801 -36.93 27.78 -14.81
N LEU A 802 -37.70 28.14 -13.78
CA LEU A 802 -38.26 27.19 -12.81
C LEU A 802 -39.07 26.08 -13.49
N GLU A 803 -39.78 26.38 -14.58
CA GLU A 803 -40.55 25.40 -15.34
C GLU A 803 -39.67 24.36 -16.05
N VAL A 804 -38.52 24.77 -16.61
CA VAL A 804 -37.56 23.86 -17.26
C VAL A 804 -36.96 22.90 -16.24
N VAL A 805 -36.60 23.45 -15.08
CA VAL A 805 -36.01 22.67 -13.98
C VAL A 805 -37.04 21.67 -13.43
N VAL A 806 -38.28 22.09 -13.18
CA VAL A 806 -39.34 21.19 -12.70
C VAL A 806 -39.68 20.09 -13.71
N ASN A 807 -39.66 20.38 -15.01
CA ASN A 807 -39.89 19.37 -16.05
C ASN A 807 -38.74 18.36 -16.17
N SER A 808 -37.49 18.77 -15.95
CA SER A 808 -36.33 17.86 -15.97
C SER A 808 -36.36 16.79 -14.86
N LEU A 809 -37.17 17.00 -13.82
CA LEU A 809 -37.37 16.04 -12.74
C LEU A 809 -38.38 14.94 -13.10
N LYS A 810 -39.06 15.03 -14.24
CA LYS A 810 -40.03 14.04 -14.69
C LYS A 810 -39.35 13.06 -15.66
N CYS A 811 -39.62 11.78 -15.47
CA CYS A 811 -39.11 10.70 -16.31
C CYS A 811 -39.72 10.80 -17.72
N GLU A 812 -38.88 10.85 -18.76
CA GLU A 812 -39.34 10.87 -20.15
C GLU A 812 -40.15 9.62 -20.53
N LYS A 813 -39.87 8.46 -19.92
CA LYS A 813 -40.54 7.19 -20.20
C LYS A 813 -41.87 7.00 -19.46
N HIS A 814 -41.98 7.54 -18.24
CA HIS A 814 -43.09 7.23 -17.32
C HIS A 814 -43.89 8.47 -16.87
N GLY A 815 -43.43 9.69 -17.17
CA GLY A 815 -44.06 10.94 -16.71
C GLY A 815 -44.02 11.17 -15.19
N ARG A 816 -43.32 10.30 -14.46
CA ARG A 816 -43.23 10.24 -12.99
C ARG A 816 -41.97 10.90 -12.45
N LEU A 817 -41.96 11.28 -11.19
CA LEU A 817 -40.87 12.05 -10.56
C LEU A 817 -39.59 11.20 -10.38
N LEU A 818 -38.43 11.69 -10.82
CA LEU A 818 -37.12 11.01 -10.81
C LEU A 818 -36.30 11.25 -9.53
N GLU A 819 -36.80 12.03 -8.58
CA GLU A 819 -36.08 12.39 -7.35
C GLU A 819 -37.02 12.34 -6.15
N ARG A 820 -36.54 11.82 -5.01
CA ARG A 820 -37.38 11.68 -3.81
C ARG A 820 -37.45 13.01 -3.02
N PRO A 821 -38.62 13.38 -2.47
CA PRO A 821 -38.75 14.49 -1.52
C PRO A 821 -37.88 14.26 -0.28
N LEU A 822 -37.30 15.32 0.30
CA LEU A 822 -36.59 15.17 1.58
C LEU A 822 -37.59 14.79 2.69
N GLY A 823 -37.19 13.84 3.54
CA GLY A 823 -38.04 13.32 4.62
C GLY A 823 -38.45 14.36 5.67
N LEU A 824 -39.48 14.00 6.44
CA LEU A 824 -40.04 14.83 7.51
C LEU A 824 -39.37 14.52 8.86
N VAL A 825 -39.27 15.53 9.72
CA VAL A 825 -38.72 15.46 11.08
C VAL A 825 -39.71 16.12 12.03
N CYS A 826 -40.23 15.36 12.99
CA CYS A 826 -41.02 15.91 14.10
C CYS A 826 -40.08 16.27 15.26
N LYS A 827 -39.99 17.56 15.63
CA LYS A 827 -39.28 18.01 16.83
C LYS A 827 -40.25 18.77 17.73
N ARG A 828 -40.46 18.27 18.95
CA ARG A 828 -41.36 18.87 19.97
C ARG A 828 -42.80 19.08 19.45
N GLY A 829 -43.33 18.13 18.69
CA GLY A 829 -44.69 18.21 18.12
C GLY A 829 -44.83 19.05 16.84
N LEU A 830 -43.75 19.65 16.35
CA LEU A 830 -43.74 20.40 15.08
C LEU A 830 -43.09 19.55 13.99
N LEU A 831 -43.83 19.30 12.91
CA LEU A 831 -43.34 18.60 11.73
C LEU A 831 -42.56 19.58 10.86
N THR A 832 -41.37 19.20 10.40
CA THR A 832 -40.47 20.07 9.63
C THR A 832 -39.73 19.25 8.58
N GLN A 833 -39.23 19.86 7.51
CA GLN A 833 -38.44 19.11 6.52
C GLN A 833 -36.99 18.88 7.00
N LYS A 834 -36.42 17.72 6.70
CA LYS A 834 -35.00 17.40 6.95
C LYS A 834 -34.09 18.31 6.12
N LEU A 835 -33.08 18.91 6.74
CA LEU A 835 -32.08 19.77 6.10
C LEU A 835 -31.01 18.92 5.37
N SER A 836 -30.72 19.23 4.11
CA SER A 836 -29.61 18.68 3.30
C SER A 836 -28.80 19.82 2.69
N SER A 837 -27.48 19.67 2.57
CA SER A 837 -26.57 20.75 2.16
C SER A 837 -26.27 20.82 0.66
N ALA A 838 -26.75 19.89 -0.18
CA ALA A 838 -26.54 19.97 -1.64
C ALA A 838 -27.57 19.22 -2.51
N ASP A 839 -28.10 18.07 -2.09
CA ASP A 839 -28.96 17.21 -2.92
C ASP A 839 -30.36 16.96 -2.31
N GLY A 840 -31.40 16.88 -3.15
CA GLY A 840 -32.80 16.58 -2.80
C GLY A 840 -33.84 17.64 -3.20
N LEU A 841 -35.14 17.29 -3.09
CA LEU A 841 -36.27 18.21 -3.30
C LEU A 841 -36.76 18.85 -1.98
N THR A 842 -36.78 20.18 -1.92
CA THR A 842 -37.26 20.99 -0.79
C THR A 842 -38.78 21.22 -0.91
N ILE A 843 -39.50 21.08 0.20
CA ILE A 843 -40.93 21.38 0.34
C ILE A 843 -41.08 22.86 0.63
N ILE A 844 -41.92 23.53 -0.16
CA ILE A 844 -42.30 24.91 0.06
C ILE A 844 -43.83 25.03 0.24
N PRO A 845 -44.31 26.00 1.04
CA PRO A 845 -45.73 26.30 1.17
C PRO A 845 -46.37 26.67 -0.17
N GLU A 846 -47.65 26.34 -0.34
CA GLU A 846 -48.42 26.76 -1.52
C GLU A 846 -48.39 28.28 -1.75
N SER A 847 -48.38 29.09 -0.67
CA SER A 847 -48.25 30.54 -0.77
C SER A 847 -46.93 30.98 -1.40
N ASP A 848 -45.82 30.31 -1.05
CA ASP A 848 -44.51 30.60 -1.63
C ASP A 848 -44.43 30.10 -3.08
N TRP A 849 -45.03 28.95 -3.41
CA TRP A 849 -45.09 28.48 -4.79
C TRP A 849 -45.85 29.45 -5.71
N LYS A 850 -47.03 29.92 -5.27
CA LYS A 850 -47.82 30.92 -6.02
C LYS A 850 -47.04 32.20 -6.26
N LEU A 851 -46.31 32.67 -5.25
CA LEU A 851 -45.44 33.85 -5.39
C LEU A 851 -44.29 33.57 -6.38
N PHE A 852 -43.64 32.41 -6.32
CA PHE A 852 -42.64 32.04 -7.31
C PHE A 852 -43.21 31.96 -8.73
N CYS A 853 -44.43 31.44 -8.91
CA CYS A 853 -45.11 31.42 -10.21
C CYS A 853 -45.33 32.82 -10.77
N ILE A 854 -45.72 33.79 -9.94
CA ILE A 854 -45.88 35.20 -10.35
C ILE A 854 -44.53 35.83 -10.69
N GLU A 855 -43.52 35.62 -9.84
CA GLU A 855 -42.20 36.24 -9.97
C GLU A 855 -41.39 35.67 -11.15
N TRP A 856 -41.52 34.37 -11.42
CA TRP A 856 -40.78 33.64 -12.45
C TRP A 856 -41.61 33.28 -13.68
N LYS A 857 -42.87 33.78 -13.76
CA LYS A 857 -43.82 33.50 -14.84
C LYS A 857 -44.05 32.01 -15.10
N ALA A 858 -44.04 31.20 -14.04
CA ALA A 858 -44.31 29.76 -14.15
C ALA A 858 -45.83 29.48 -14.05
N ILE A 859 -46.29 28.42 -14.70
CA ILE A 859 -47.69 27.98 -14.64
C ILE A 859 -47.91 27.16 -13.36
N GLU A 860 -48.83 27.59 -12.50
CA GLU A 860 -49.08 26.99 -11.19
C GLU A 860 -49.39 25.49 -11.26
N GLU A 861 -50.18 25.08 -12.26
CA GLU A 861 -50.65 23.70 -12.49
C GLU A 861 -49.54 22.72 -12.88
N LYS A 862 -48.36 23.22 -13.30
CA LYS A 862 -47.24 22.37 -13.74
C LYS A 862 -46.27 22.01 -12.62
N GLY A 863 -46.45 22.62 -11.44
CA GLY A 863 -45.65 22.33 -10.24
C GLY A 863 -45.85 20.89 -9.75
N ILE A 864 -44.83 20.34 -9.10
CA ILE A 864 -44.95 19.04 -8.43
C ILE A 864 -45.58 19.31 -7.06
N SER A 865 -46.86 18.95 -6.92
CA SER A 865 -47.54 19.13 -5.64
C SER A 865 -47.17 18.00 -4.68
N ALA A 866 -47.21 18.29 -3.38
CA ALA A 866 -46.90 17.35 -2.31
C ALA A 866 -47.89 17.53 -1.15
N GLU A 867 -48.43 16.43 -0.65
CA GLU A 867 -49.33 16.39 0.50
C GLU A 867 -48.76 15.45 1.57
N ILE A 868 -48.94 15.80 2.83
CA ILE A 868 -48.48 14.97 3.96
C ILE A 868 -49.66 14.18 4.48
N VAL A 869 -49.63 12.85 4.28
CA VAL A 869 -50.73 11.93 4.54
C VAL A 869 -50.33 10.89 5.58
N ARG A 870 -51.29 10.40 6.38
CA ARG A 870 -51.07 9.37 7.41
C ARG A 870 -51.26 7.96 6.84
N LEU A 871 -50.35 7.03 7.15
CA LEU A 871 -50.42 5.63 6.74
C LEU A 871 -51.51 4.90 7.54
N THR A 872 -52.57 4.43 6.89
CA THR A 872 -53.55 3.51 7.51
C THR A 872 -53.28 2.08 7.03
N ASN A 873 -52.93 1.16 7.94
CA ASN A 873 -52.83 -0.28 7.64
C ASN A 873 -54.22 -0.85 7.27
N LYS A 874 -54.46 -1.06 5.98
CA LYS A 874 -55.42 -2.04 5.46
C LYS A 874 -54.87 -2.72 4.20
N VAL A 875 -54.16 -3.83 4.40
CA VAL A 875 -54.12 -4.94 3.45
C VAL A 875 -54.60 -6.18 4.21
N ALA A 876 -55.90 -6.42 4.17
CA ALA A 876 -56.45 -7.78 4.17
C ALA A 876 -57.25 -7.86 2.87
N GLY A 877 -57.01 -8.94 2.11
CA GLY A 877 -57.35 -9.07 0.69
C GLY A 877 -58.83 -8.98 0.35
N HIS A 878 -59.08 -8.98 -0.95
CA HIS A 878 -60.39 -9.24 -1.54
C HIS A 878 -61.08 -10.44 -0.86
N CYS A 879 -62.22 -10.20 -0.21
CA CYS A 879 -63.48 -10.88 -0.49
C CYS A 879 -64.65 -10.12 0.15
N GLU A 880 -65.79 -10.17 -0.53
CA GLU A 880 -66.99 -9.35 -0.39
C GLU A 880 -67.77 -9.52 0.93
N GLY A 881 -68.56 -8.50 1.28
CA GLY A 881 -69.93 -8.74 1.80
C GLY A 881 -70.38 -8.05 3.10
N ILE A 882 -71.18 -7.00 2.92
CA ILE A 882 -72.41 -6.64 3.70
C ILE A 882 -72.26 -5.86 5.02
N PRO A 883 -73.17 -4.89 5.34
CA PRO A 883 -72.85 -3.74 6.19
C PRO A 883 -73.74 -3.53 7.45
N MET A 884 -73.29 -2.59 8.29
CA MET A 884 -74.01 -1.68 9.21
C MET A 884 -74.54 -2.17 10.57
N SER A 885 -74.15 -1.45 11.64
CA SER A 885 -74.94 -0.47 12.44
C SER A 885 -74.36 -0.40 13.88
N GLU A 886 -73.74 0.70 14.29
CA GLU A 886 -74.32 1.79 15.11
C GLU A 886 -74.89 1.35 16.47
N GLU A 887 -74.14 1.62 17.54
CA GLU A 887 -74.66 1.91 18.88
C GLU A 887 -73.70 2.91 19.58
N ASP A 888 -74.17 4.15 19.64
CA ASP A 888 -74.02 5.23 20.63
C ASP A 888 -72.85 5.19 21.64
N LEU A 889 -71.94 6.16 21.60
CA LEU A 889 -72.04 7.47 22.27
C LEU A 889 -72.25 7.39 23.80
N ASN A 890 -71.16 7.54 24.56
CA ASN A 890 -70.97 8.55 25.61
C ASN A 890 -69.81 8.19 26.55
N LEU A 891 -68.77 9.04 26.60
CA LEU A 891 -68.38 9.83 27.79
C LEU A 891 -66.97 10.42 27.60
N SER A 892 -66.91 11.70 27.89
CA SER A 892 -65.74 12.56 27.95
C SER A 892 -64.72 12.17 29.01
N ASN A 893 -63.46 12.55 28.72
CA ASN A 893 -62.31 12.73 29.61
C ASN A 893 -61.64 11.48 30.16
N GLU A 894 -60.58 11.04 29.49
CA GLU A 894 -59.24 11.04 30.09
C GLU A 894 -58.20 11.45 29.04
N GLU A 895 -57.28 12.33 29.46
CA GLU A 895 -56.08 12.71 28.72
C GLU A 895 -55.24 11.45 28.45
N VAL A 896 -55.23 10.99 27.20
CA VAL A 896 -54.19 10.09 26.71
C VAL A 896 -53.33 10.87 25.75
N SER A 897 -52.16 11.30 26.22
CA SER A 897 -51.08 11.80 25.37
C SER A 897 -50.61 10.66 24.47
N CYS A 898 -51.19 10.52 23.28
CA CYS A 898 -50.58 9.74 22.22
C CYS A 898 -49.38 10.51 21.67
N GLU A 899 -48.18 10.15 22.10
CA GLU A 899 -46.94 10.57 21.46
C GLU A 899 -46.98 10.17 19.98
N LEU A 900 -47.03 11.17 19.10
CA LEU A 900 -47.06 11.01 17.64
C LEU A 900 -45.67 10.59 17.15
N GLU A 901 -45.47 9.29 16.92
CA GLU A 901 -44.28 8.79 16.25
C GLU A 901 -44.26 9.27 14.78
N PRO A 902 -43.18 9.94 14.31
CA PRO A 902 -43.09 10.48 12.94
C PRO A 902 -43.08 9.42 11.82
N LYS A 903 -43.11 8.12 12.15
CA LYS A 903 -43.06 7.00 11.20
C LYS A 903 -44.36 6.79 10.42
N ASP A 904 -45.47 7.40 10.83
CA ASP A 904 -46.78 7.21 10.19
C ASP A 904 -47.13 8.26 9.13
N LEU A 905 -46.25 9.23 8.84
CA LEU A 905 -46.52 10.34 7.91
C LEU A 905 -45.66 10.23 6.65
N ILE A 906 -46.30 10.16 5.47
CA ILE A 906 -45.64 10.10 4.16
C ILE A 906 -45.94 11.34 3.33
N ILE A 907 -44.99 11.71 2.47
CA ILE A 907 -45.17 12.77 1.48
C ILE A 907 -45.67 12.10 0.19
N LYS A 908 -46.91 12.36 -0.19
CA LYS A 908 -47.48 11.95 -1.47
C LYS A 908 -47.28 13.08 -2.47
N SER A 909 -46.56 12.82 -3.56
CA SER A 909 -46.34 13.81 -4.64
C SER A 909 -47.21 13.52 -5.86
N ASP A 910 -47.60 14.56 -6.59
CA ASP A 910 -48.24 14.45 -7.91
C ASP A 910 -47.40 15.25 -8.93
N PRO A 911 -46.77 14.58 -9.93
CA PRO A 911 -46.85 13.15 -10.26
C PRO A 911 -46.14 12.24 -9.25
N ASP A 912 -46.59 10.98 -9.19
CA ASP A 912 -46.01 9.94 -8.33
C ASP A 912 -44.52 9.70 -8.63
N ILE A 913 -43.80 9.17 -7.65
CA ILE A 913 -42.37 8.86 -7.75
C ILE A 913 -42.15 7.67 -8.71
N CYS A 914 -41.17 7.80 -9.60
CA CYS A 914 -40.75 6.75 -10.53
C CYS A 914 -39.78 5.80 -9.83
N GLU A 915 -40.31 4.91 -8.99
CA GLU A 915 -39.51 3.95 -8.24
C GLU A 915 -38.66 3.03 -9.14
N ASP A 916 -39.13 2.71 -10.35
CA ASP A 916 -38.39 1.87 -11.30
C ASP A 916 -37.10 2.57 -11.80
N CYS A 917 -37.20 3.82 -12.27
CA CYS A 917 -36.03 4.55 -12.79
C CYS A 917 -35.09 5.03 -11.69
N ILE A 918 -35.64 5.36 -10.52
CA ILE A 918 -34.83 5.71 -9.33
C ILE A 918 -34.11 4.47 -8.83
N GLY A 919 -34.81 3.34 -8.77
CA GLY A 919 -34.26 2.04 -8.40
C GLY A 919 -33.18 1.58 -9.34
N GLU A 920 -33.38 1.68 -10.66
CA GLU A 920 -32.39 1.29 -11.68
C GLU A 920 -31.13 2.17 -11.61
N ARG A 921 -31.28 3.50 -11.51
CA ARG A 921 -30.14 4.43 -11.36
C ARG A 921 -29.36 4.18 -10.06
N ALA A 922 -30.07 4.02 -8.94
CA ALA A 922 -29.46 3.72 -7.66
C ALA A 922 -28.78 2.35 -7.67
N SER A 923 -29.37 1.35 -8.32
CA SER A 923 -28.81 -0.01 -8.44
C SER A 923 -27.58 -0.04 -9.33
N CYS A 924 -27.55 0.67 -10.46
CA CYS A 924 -26.35 0.76 -11.31
C CYS A 924 -25.19 1.47 -10.61
N GLU A 925 -25.46 2.58 -9.91
CA GLU A 925 -24.43 3.30 -9.17
C GLU A 925 -23.92 2.51 -7.96
N LEU A 926 -24.83 1.82 -7.28
CA LEU A 926 -24.51 0.91 -6.19
C LEU A 926 -23.67 -0.28 -6.69
N MET A 927 -24.09 -0.98 -7.74
CA MET A 927 -23.33 -2.09 -8.35
C MET A 927 -21.90 -1.69 -8.76
N ARG A 928 -21.70 -0.44 -9.22
CA ARG A 928 -20.37 0.08 -9.53
C ARG A 928 -19.51 0.34 -8.29
N LYS A 929 -20.11 0.72 -7.17
CA LYS A 929 -19.41 0.94 -5.88
C LYS A 929 -19.20 -0.36 -5.09
N LEU A 930 -20.03 -1.39 -5.32
CA LEU A 930 -19.94 -2.69 -4.65
C LEU A 930 -18.93 -3.65 -5.31
N ASN A 931 -18.47 -3.36 -6.53
CA ASN A 931 -17.48 -4.17 -7.23
C ASN A 931 -16.06 -3.61 -7.04
N TYR A 932 -15.43 -3.93 -5.92
CA TYR A 932 -14.05 -3.56 -5.59
C TYR A 932 -13.25 -4.78 -5.10
N SER A 933 -11.93 -4.80 -5.34
CA SER A 933 -11.03 -5.89 -4.95
C SER A 933 -9.74 -5.39 -4.32
N ASN A 934 -9.33 -6.02 -3.21
CA ASN A 934 -8.08 -5.72 -2.50
C ASN A 934 -7.95 -4.25 -2.01
N GLU A 935 -9.06 -3.67 -1.54
CA GLU A 935 -9.13 -2.29 -1.05
C GLU A 935 -9.17 -2.23 0.47
N GLU A 936 -8.79 -1.10 1.06
CA GLU A 936 -8.57 -0.97 2.50
C GLU A 936 -9.85 -0.49 3.23
N ILE A 937 -10.21 -1.18 4.33
CA ILE A 937 -11.17 -0.71 5.34
C ILE A 937 -10.48 -0.59 6.69
N SER A 938 -10.94 0.30 7.55
CA SER A 938 -10.39 0.47 8.90
C SER A 938 -11.36 -0.05 9.95
N VAL A 939 -10.88 -0.78 10.95
CA VAL A 939 -11.70 -1.23 12.08
C VAL A 939 -11.14 -0.70 13.38
N HIS A 940 -12.03 -0.16 14.22
CA HIS A 940 -11.70 0.46 15.49
C HIS A 940 -12.39 -0.28 16.64
N LEU A 941 -11.60 -0.82 17.57
CA LEU A 941 -12.10 -1.47 18.78
C LEU A 941 -12.47 -0.43 19.85
N ILE A 942 -13.72 -0.45 20.28
CA ILE A 942 -14.23 0.40 21.37
C ILE A 942 -14.51 -0.51 22.58
N ARG A 943 -13.83 -0.24 23.71
CA ARG A 943 -14.06 -0.93 24.99
C ARG A 943 -14.75 0.02 25.97
N GLY A 944 -15.96 -0.33 26.41
CA GLY A 944 -16.78 0.49 27.32
C GLY A 944 -17.42 1.72 26.66
N ARG A 945 -18.25 2.44 27.42
CA ARG A 945 -18.90 3.70 26.99
C ARG A 945 -17.90 4.87 27.00
N GLU A 946 -16.98 4.91 26.04
CA GLU A 946 -16.28 6.15 25.69
C GLU A 946 -16.55 6.46 24.21
N VAL A 947 -17.50 7.37 23.99
CA VAL A 947 -17.63 8.09 22.72
C VAL A 947 -16.47 9.08 22.66
N PRO A 948 -15.71 9.20 21.54
CA PRO A 948 -14.65 10.20 21.41
C PRO A 948 -15.15 11.59 21.80
N VAL A 949 -14.36 12.33 22.59
CA VAL A 949 -14.67 13.67 23.12
C VAL A 949 -14.96 14.71 22.03
N SER A 950 -14.73 14.40 20.75
CA SER A 950 -15.19 15.20 19.60
C SER A 950 -16.70 15.09 19.30
N LEU A 951 -17.47 14.26 20.03
CA LEU A 951 -18.91 14.05 19.85
C LEU A 951 -19.78 14.29 21.11
N LEU A 952 -19.22 14.86 22.19
CA LEU A 952 -19.95 15.17 23.43
C LEU A 952 -19.84 16.66 23.82
N GLU A 953 -20.40 17.53 22.97
CA GLU A 953 -20.91 18.83 23.44
C GLU A 953 -22.44 18.80 23.39
N ALA A 954 -23.05 18.11 24.36
CA ALA A 954 -24.34 18.46 24.93
C ALA A 954 -24.68 17.53 26.12
N SER A 955 -24.95 18.17 27.27
CA SER A 955 -25.67 17.66 28.46
C SER A 955 -25.07 16.49 29.27
N VAL A 956 -24.15 16.85 30.17
CA VAL A 956 -24.26 16.81 31.65
C VAL A 956 -25.29 15.87 32.33
N ASN A 957 -24.77 15.14 33.33
CA ASN A 957 -25.36 14.50 34.53
C ASN A 957 -26.05 13.14 34.43
N ILE A 958 -25.41 12.11 35.00
CA ILE A 958 -25.90 11.29 36.14
C ILE A 958 -24.67 10.65 36.81
N SER A 959 -24.56 10.81 38.13
CA SER A 959 -23.61 10.15 39.03
C SER A 959 -24.23 8.91 39.66
N GLU A 960 -23.48 7.81 39.83
CA GLU A 960 -23.56 6.89 40.98
C GLU A 960 -22.48 5.75 40.89
N PRO A 961 -22.17 5.02 42.00
CA PRO A 961 -20.79 4.71 42.38
C PRO A 961 -20.35 3.22 42.29
N ASP A 962 -19.05 3.08 42.09
CA ASP A 962 -18.09 2.06 42.58
C ASP A 962 -18.53 0.59 42.82
N ARG A 963 -17.99 -0.33 42.00
CA ARG A 963 -17.76 -1.74 42.40
C ARG A 963 -16.53 -2.36 41.70
N ARG A 964 -15.41 -2.30 42.43
CA ARG A 964 -14.38 -3.35 42.62
C ARG A 964 -13.84 -4.07 41.35
N THR A 965 -12.82 -3.48 40.74
CA THR A 965 -11.92 -4.11 39.75
C THR A 965 -11.04 -5.22 40.35
N SER A 966 -10.98 -6.38 39.69
CA SER A 966 -10.02 -7.45 39.97
C SER A 966 -8.77 -7.34 39.08
N LYS A 967 -7.65 -7.81 39.62
CA LYS A 967 -6.27 -7.56 39.15
C LYS A 967 -5.90 -8.42 37.93
N ARG A 968 -6.34 -8.04 36.73
CA ARG A 968 -5.69 -8.50 35.47
C ARG A 968 -5.79 -7.53 34.29
N SER A 969 -5.88 -6.22 34.56
CA SER A 969 -5.78 -5.18 33.54
C SER A 969 -4.48 -4.39 33.73
N ARG A 970 -3.38 -4.92 33.19
CA ARG A 970 -2.17 -4.14 32.89
C ARG A 970 -1.50 -4.71 31.65
N ARG A 971 -1.97 -4.26 30.48
CA ARG A 971 -1.25 -4.02 29.21
C ARG A 971 -2.20 -4.20 28.03
N THR A 972 -2.93 -3.16 27.65
CA THR A 972 -3.25 -2.86 26.25
C THR A 972 -3.60 -1.38 26.17
N SER A 973 -2.93 -0.67 25.27
CA SER A 973 -3.14 0.74 24.96
C SER A 973 -4.54 0.94 24.33
N SER A 974 -5.27 1.94 24.79
CA SER A 974 -6.51 2.43 24.19
C SER A 974 -6.31 2.90 22.74
N GLY A 975 -7.25 2.59 21.84
CA GLY A 975 -7.32 3.17 20.49
C GLY A 975 -6.56 2.43 19.38
N LYS A 976 -6.60 1.09 19.33
CA LYS A 976 -6.05 0.36 18.16
C LYS A 976 -7.02 0.44 16.98
N ILE A 977 -6.57 1.09 15.91
CA ILE A 977 -7.16 0.99 14.57
C ILE A 977 -6.38 -0.07 13.81
N CYS A 978 -7.08 -1.01 13.17
CA CYS A 978 -6.49 -2.06 12.34
C CYS A 978 -7.07 -1.92 10.94
N ASN A 979 -6.21 -1.83 9.93
CA ASN A 979 -6.67 -1.75 8.55
C ASN A 979 -6.66 -3.14 7.93
N PHE A 980 -7.75 -3.48 7.25
CA PHE A 980 -7.94 -4.76 6.57
C PHE A 980 -8.08 -4.51 5.08
N ARG A 981 -7.40 -5.34 4.28
CA ARG A 981 -7.64 -5.40 2.83
C ARG A 981 -8.75 -6.40 2.55
N VAL A 982 -9.79 -5.93 1.89
CA VAL A 982 -11.02 -6.69 1.65
C VAL A 982 -11.54 -6.41 0.24
N SER A 983 -12.41 -7.29 -0.25
CA SER A 983 -13.10 -7.15 -1.52
C SER A 983 -14.60 -7.02 -1.27
N GLY A 984 -15.37 -6.54 -2.25
CA GLY A 984 -16.84 -6.50 -2.15
C GLY A 984 -17.44 -7.87 -1.85
N SER A 985 -16.80 -8.94 -2.31
CA SER A 985 -17.19 -10.34 -2.06
C SER A 985 -16.75 -10.91 -0.70
N THR A 986 -15.96 -10.20 0.10
CA THR A 986 -15.56 -10.66 1.44
C THR A 986 -16.79 -10.77 2.35
N SER A 987 -16.96 -11.83 3.13
CA SER A 987 -18.12 -11.98 4.03
C SER A 987 -17.95 -11.20 5.35
N VAL A 988 -19.07 -10.83 5.97
CA VAL A 988 -19.09 -10.29 7.34
C VAL A 988 -18.46 -11.28 8.31
N TYR A 989 -18.69 -12.59 8.11
CA TYR A 989 -18.00 -13.65 8.84
C TYR A 989 -16.49 -13.52 8.75
N GLN A 990 -15.95 -13.40 7.54
CA GLN A 990 -14.51 -13.24 7.32
C GLN A 990 -13.98 -11.97 8.01
N VAL A 991 -14.69 -10.84 7.93
CA VAL A 991 -14.29 -9.61 8.63
C VAL A 991 -14.35 -9.77 10.15
N LYS A 992 -15.38 -10.43 10.71
CA LYS A 992 -15.43 -10.74 12.15
C LYS A 992 -14.28 -11.66 12.57
N MET A 993 -13.87 -12.58 11.71
CA MET A 993 -12.70 -13.42 11.97
C MET A 993 -11.39 -12.62 11.93
N MET A 994 -11.21 -11.71 10.96
CA MET A 994 -10.07 -10.77 10.91
C MET A 994 -10.02 -9.85 12.14
N ILE A 995 -11.19 -9.44 12.65
CA ILE A 995 -11.32 -8.64 13.88
C ILE A 995 -10.96 -9.48 15.11
N TRP A 996 -11.42 -10.72 15.17
CA TRP A 996 -11.03 -11.64 16.25
C TRP A 996 -9.51 -11.86 16.24
N GLU A 997 -8.89 -12.01 15.07
CA GLU A 997 -7.44 -12.13 14.94
C GLU A 997 -6.68 -10.87 15.37
N CYS A 998 -7.15 -9.68 14.97
CA CYS A 998 -6.46 -8.41 15.29
C CYS A 998 -6.73 -7.91 16.73
N PHE A 999 -7.94 -8.13 17.25
CA PHE A 999 -8.44 -7.53 18.51
C PHE A 999 -8.77 -8.54 19.61
N GLY A 1000 -8.91 -9.83 19.30
CA GLY A 1000 -9.18 -10.89 20.27
C GLY A 1000 -10.61 -10.98 20.78
N VAL A 1001 -11.56 -10.24 20.18
CA VAL A 1001 -12.99 -10.26 20.56
C VAL A 1001 -13.68 -11.44 19.88
N VAL A 1002 -14.33 -12.32 20.63
CA VAL A 1002 -15.00 -13.52 20.06
C VAL A 1002 -16.18 -13.08 19.18
N LYS A 1003 -16.41 -13.77 18.07
CA LYS A 1003 -17.38 -13.41 17.03
C LYS A 1003 -18.78 -13.09 17.59
N GLU A 1004 -19.24 -13.86 18.57
CA GLU A 1004 -20.55 -13.75 19.23
C GLU A 1004 -20.62 -12.48 20.10
N ASN A 1005 -19.47 -12.03 20.60
CA ASN A 1005 -19.36 -10.78 21.36
C ASN A 1005 -19.12 -9.56 20.46
N GLN A 1006 -18.71 -9.75 19.20
CA GLN A 1006 -18.45 -8.67 18.26
C GLN A 1006 -19.73 -8.06 17.73
N LYS A 1007 -20.04 -6.87 18.26
CA LYS A 1007 -21.05 -6.01 17.63
C LYS A 1007 -20.36 -5.04 16.70
N LEU A 1008 -20.40 -5.39 15.42
CA LEU A 1008 -19.86 -4.60 14.32
C LEU A 1008 -20.81 -3.47 13.98
N HIS A 1009 -20.31 -2.26 13.91
CA HIS A 1009 -21.08 -1.07 13.58
C HIS A 1009 -20.41 -0.28 12.46
N LYS A 1010 -21.20 0.11 11.46
CA LYS A 1010 -20.82 1.16 10.51
C LYS A 1010 -21.60 2.42 10.89
N GLY A 1011 -20.91 3.39 11.50
CA GLY A 1011 -21.57 4.58 12.08
C GLY A 1011 -22.49 4.22 13.25
N PHE A 1012 -23.80 4.26 13.05
CA PHE A 1012 -24.84 3.90 14.02
C PHE A 1012 -25.56 2.58 13.69
N MET A 1013 -25.28 1.98 12.53
CA MET A 1013 -25.94 0.74 12.10
C MET A 1013 -25.11 -0.47 12.52
N GLU A 1014 -25.75 -1.43 13.19
CA GLU A 1014 -25.16 -2.74 13.49
C GLU A 1014 -25.17 -3.63 12.23
N ILE A 1015 -24.05 -4.28 11.95
CA ILE A 1015 -23.86 -5.16 10.81
C ILE A 1015 -24.17 -6.59 11.26
N GLU A 1016 -25.39 -7.04 10.94
CA GLU A 1016 -25.91 -8.37 11.30
C GLU A 1016 -25.84 -9.35 10.13
N GLY A 1017 -25.78 -10.66 10.39
CA GLY A 1017 -25.78 -11.69 9.34
C GLY A 1017 -24.39 -11.98 8.79
N ASP A 1018 -23.85 -13.14 9.17
CA ASP A 1018 -22.46 -13.49 8.93
C ASP A 1018 -22.18 -13.97 7.50
N SER A 1019 -23.18 -14.53 6.82
CA SER A 1019 -23.09 -15.02 5.43
C SER A 1019 -23.16 -13.91 4.38
N ALA A 1020 -23.56 -12.69 4.76
CA ALA A 1020 -23.64 -11.56 3.86
C ALA A 1020 -22.24 -11.05 3.49
N THR A 1021 -22.05 -10.65 2.24
CA THR A 1021 -20.82 -10.01 1.77
C THR A 1021 -20.74 -8.54 2.22
N LEU A 1022 -19.55 -7.96 2.17
CA LEU A 1022 -19.34 -6.53 2.40
C LEU A 1022 -20.14 -5.70 1.39
N ALA A 1023 -20.28 -6.21 0.17
CA ALA A 1023 -21.17 -5.65 -0.83
C ALA A 1023 -22.63 -5.71 -0.37
N ASP A 1024 -23.11 -6.86 0.12
CA ASP A 1024 -24.48 -7.00 0.66
C ASP A 1024 -24.74 -6.08 1.87
N LYS A 1025 -23.69 -5.69 2.59
CA LYS A 1025 -23.75 -4.75 3.72
C LYS A 1025 -23.40 -3.30 3.38
N ASN A 1026 -23.26 -2.98 2.09
CA ASN A 1026 -22.94 -1.64 1.60
C ASN A 1026 -21.68 -1.05 2.28
N ILE A 1027 -20.66 -1.87 2.50
CA ILE A 1027 -19.36 -1.45 3.02
C ILE A 1027 -18.45 -1.14 1.83
N PHE A 1028 -17.75 -0.01 1.86
CA PHE A 1028 -16.98 0.55 0.75
C PHE A 1028 -15.51 0.77 1.16
N PRO A 1029 -14.59 0.86 0.17
CA PRO A 1029 -13.21 1.26 0.42
C PRO A 1029 -13.10 2.56 1.23
N GLY A 1030 -12.24 2.57 2.25
CA GLY A 1030 -12.02 3.69 3.16
C GLY A 1030 -13.02 3.80 4.32
N ASP A 1031 -14.01 2.92 4.41
CA ASP A 1031 -14.95 2.91 5.52
C ASP A 1031 -14.28 2.55 6.86
N VAL A 1032 -14.80 3.16 7.93
CA VAL A 1032 -14.37 2.89 9.31
C VAL A 1032 -15.47 2.14 10.05
N LEU A 1033 -15.22 0.85 10.32
CA LEU A 1033 -16.09 0.02 11.16
C LEU A 1033 -15.68 0.14 12.63
N ARG A 1034 -16.65 0.07 13.52
CA ARG A 1034 -16.44 0.03 14.96
C ARG A 1034 -16.83 -1.35 15.46
N VAL A 1035 -15.99 -1.95 16.27
CA VAL A 1035 -16.35 -3.18 16.96
C VAL A 1035 -16.44 -2.89 18.44
N THR A 1036 -17.61 -3.16 19.03
CA THR A 1036 -17.80 -3.17 20.47
C THR A 1036 -17.83 -4.61 20.95
N ASP A 1037 -17.05 -4.88 21.98
CA ASP A 1037 -17.14 -6.13 22.72
C ASP A 1037 -18.36 -6.05 23.64
N SER A 1038 -19.33 -6.94 23.42
CA SER A 1038 -20.56 -6.95 24.20
C SER A 1038 -20.42 -7.69 25.53
N GLU A 1039 -19.35 -8.49 25.72
CA GLU A 1039 -19.07 -9.24 26.96
C GLU A 1039 -20.22 -10.18 27.42
N ILE A 1040 -21.22 -10.46 26.56
CA ILE A 1040 -22.45 -11.21 26.93
C ILE A 1040 -22.18 -12.73 26.96
N HIS A 1041 -21.31 -13.22 26.07
CA HIS A 1041 -20.99 -14.64 25.95
C HIS A 1041 -19.62 -14.97 26.56
N GLU A 1042 -19.28 -14.35 27.69
CA GLU A 1042 -18.04 -14.68 28.42
C GLU A 1042 -18.09 -16.06 29.10
N ASN A 1043 -19.28 -16.66 29.31
CA ASN A 1043 -19.42 -17.94 30.04
C ASN A 1043 -20.59 -18.85 29.58
N ARG A 1044 -20.97 -18.89 28.29
CA ARG A 1044 -21.95 -19.89 27.81
C ARG A 1044 -21.24 -21.06 27.14
N ASP A 1045 -21.39 -22.24 27.73
CA ASP A 1045 -21.07 -23.54 27.13
C ASP A 1045 -21.96 -23.77 25.91
N ILE A 1046 -21.38 -23.76 24.71
CA ILE A 1046 -22.08 -23.99 23.43
C ILE A 1046 -22.14 -25.51 23.09
N ALA A 1047 -21.79 -26.37 24.06
CA ALA A 1047 -21.77 -27.82 23.85
C ALA A 1047 -23.17 -28.47 23.80
N ASP A 1048 -24.21 -27.84 24.36
CA ASP A 1048 -25.51 -28.51 24.56
C ASP A 1048 -26.56 -28.32 23.45
N GLU A 1049 -26.41 -27.37 22.53
CA GLU A 1049 -27.39 -27.14 21.43
C GLU A 1049 -27.07 -27.88 20.12
N LEU A 1050 -25.97 -28.64 20.06
CA LEU A 1050 -25.60 -29.42 18.85
C LEU A 1050 -26.20 -30.84 18.80
N SER A 1051 -27.06 -31.23 19.75
CA SER A 1051 -27.64 -32.58 19.78
C SER A 1051 -29.01 -32.71 19.11
N GLU A 1052 -29.76 -31.62 18.86
CA GLU A 1052 -31.08 -31.72 18.23
C GLU A 1052 -31.37 -30.57 17.25
N GLN A 1053 -30.89 -30.67 16.01
CA GLN A 1053 -31.69 -30.37 14.79
C GLN A 1053 -30.87 -30.61 13.52
N ASN A 1054 -31.35 -31.55 12.71
CA ASN A 1054 -30.88 -31.82 11.36
C ASN A 1054 -31.27 -30.67 10.40
N PHE A 1055 -30.35 -30.41 9.47
CA PHE A 1055 -30.45 -29.75 8.15
C PHE A 1055 -29.79 -28.37 7.98
N GLY A 1056 -28.74 -28.37 7.14
CA GLY A 1056 -28.32 -27.20 6.36
C GLY A 1056 -26.83 -27.11 6.04
N SER A 1057 -26.27 -28.07 5.28
CA SER A 1057 -24.94 -28.05 4.62
C SER A 1057 -23.75 -27.52 5.45
N HIS A 1058 -23.05 -28.45 6.09
CA HIS A 1058 -21.67 -28.26 6.53
C HIS A 1058 -20.76 -27.90 5.34
N GLN A 1059 -20.09 -26.75 5.37
CA GLN A 1059 -18.80 -26.65 4.67
C GLN A 1059 -17.80 -27.44 5.51
N ALA A 1060 -17.61 -28.71 5.14
CA ALA A 1060 -16.46 -29.49 5.60
C ALA A 1060 -15.17 -28.81 5.11
N GLU A 1061 -14.07 -28.94 5.86
CA GLU A 1061 -12.72 -28.67 5.35
C GLU A 1061 -12.57 -29.48 4.04
N GLU A 1062 -12.53 -28.82 2.88
CA GLU A 1062 -12.46 -29.51 1.58
C GLU A 1062 -11.11 -30.24 1.38
N GLY A 1063 -10.11 -29.98 2.23
CA GLY A 1063 -8.83 -30.71 2.28
C GLY A 1063 -8.19 -30.86 0.90
N PHE A 1064 -7.68 -32.05 0.60
CA PHE A 1064 -7.12 -32.41 -0.70
C PHE A 1064 -8.16 -32.91 -1.73
N ARG A 1065 -9.47 -32.68 -1.53
CA ARG A 1065 -10.51 -33.14 -2.45
C ARG A 1065 -10.31 -32.53 -3.84
N GLY A 1066 -10.42 -33.36 -4.88
CA GLY A 1066 -10.19 -32.95 -6.27
C GLY A 1066 -8.74 -33.05 -6.74
N SER A 1067 -7.78 -33.32 -5.84
CA SER A 1067 -6.39 -33.62 -6.20
C SER A 1067 -6.18 -35.11 -6.51
N LEU A 1068 -5.07 -35.44 -7.19
CA LEU A 1068 -4.68 -36.83 -7.46
C LEU A 1068 -4.24 -37.60 -6.19
N LEU A 1069 -4.13 -36.93 -5.05
CA LEU A 1069 -3.76 -37.55 -3.77
C LEU A 1069 -4.88 -38.43 -3.17
N LEU A 1070 -6.14 -38.18 -3.56
CA LEU A 1070 -7.31 -38.90 -3.03
C LEU A 1070 -8.07 -39.72 -4.09
N SER A 1071 -7.64 -39.68 -5.35
CA SER A 1071 -8.28 -40.46 -6.41
C SER A 1071 -7.86 -41.93 -6.32
N ASP A 1072 -8.80 -42.82 -5.98
CA ASP A 1072 -8.64 -44.26 -6.18
C ASP A 1072 -8.37 -44.50 -7.67
N VAL A 1073 -7.12 -44.82 -8.01
CA VAL A 1073 -6.70 -45.01 -9.40
C VAL A 1073 -7.27 -46.33 -9.92
N SER A 1074 -8.48 -46.27 -10.47
CA SER A 1074 -8.85 -47.11 -11.60
C SER A 1074 -8.38 -46.42 -12.89
N ILE A 1075 -7.40 -47.04 -13.53
CA ILE A 1075 -6.51 -46.57 -14.63
C ILE A 1075 -7.22 -46.09 -15.92
N GLN A 1076 -8.55 -45.97 -15.98
CA GLN A 1076 -9.26 -45.73 -17.25
C GLN A 1076 -9.52 -44.27 -17.66
N VAL A 1077 -9.23 -43.26 -16.82
CA VAL A 1077 -9.59 -41.87 -17.14
C VAL A 1077 -8.42 -41.02 -17.69
N LEU A 1078 -7.17 -41.51 -17.63
CA LEU A 1078 -5.98 -40.74 -18.04
C LEU A 1078 -5.71 -40.68 -19.56
N LEU A 1079 -6.65 -41.12 -20.42
CA LEU A 1079 -6.49 -41.08 -21.88
C LEU A 1079 -7.23 -39.91 -22.59
N VAL A 1080 -7.81 -38.96 -21.85
CA VAL A 1080 -8.60 -37.85 -22.47
C VAL A 1080 -8.25 -36.45 -21.96
N ILE A 1081 -7.05 -36.23 -21.41
CA ILE A 1081 -6.53 -34.86 -21.15
C ILE A 1081 -5.20 -34.66 -21.85
#